data_AF-A0A5B0MQF6-F1
#
_entry.id   AF-A0A5B0MQF6-F1
#
_cell.length_a   1.000
_cell.length_b   1.000
_cell.length_c   1.000
_cell.angle_alpha   90.00
_cell.angle_beta   90.00
_cell.angle_gamma   90.00
#
_symmetry.space_group_name_H-M   'P 1'
#
loop_
_entity.id
_entity.type
_entity.pdbx_description
1 polymer ?
#
loop_
_entity_poly.entity_id
_entity_poly.type
_entity_poly.pdbx_seq_one_letter_code
_entity_poly.pdbx_strand_id
1 'polypeptide(L)'
;MLLKAFVMILEAHDANIMASLTVQDMVKFLCVAADVVVRSEKSLQLTKHRRPIRFLAASLPSSIHHFLEVFWEASFHILKDCYINTQHQINSNGIMAELGDGRIPTRIVHQSLFPPVEHCQKCSKKRPMRRSSLFGYLYDVDGVHTIEHFSLYCQPCLTSYHVSYSTHKEQRTFYTTSQGRNHTLFQVHTHFFMTHRLAHHFKMSQMLQRCSVFSIANLYNSTFMGDHAPPIFTPQQSFFPRLSVEVCKDGMDIDTLIFNYASRDKVLMVPSSGMDRVRYNEAKKQCSSWIAAEGTAHKNHSCGLCTCITYSEETNNHSVVRAVVTDGLTIGHWRCSASAAQLENLAKELGHPAPDGPCRRTLDTVRNRYCSFHQPFLEGVCQAQPCIQPALPNQKTCGRQSHLDAAKTFGARVKSNFLLHSMLNRPGSNLNLDPTVHLEDESGEIEDLESLQQADESDRAEESQRSGEEGPAKKPTLSRARTHNDQLAVAPCGVILARQTMFNSESPSAVKLFLLDTFPKSMPQVILYDNACKLLAHIYKSPADERDQFTQSIVAVDAFHFKSHKEDDCFCRKWTDPNLYPQLKKDGSWIFNSSAAEIANIWYGGFASICRNMTAVHFNFFLNEMVRLRNIWICEKLSQRPNVVHIGTLTF
;
A
#
# COMPACT_ATOMS: atom_id res chain seq x y z
N MET A 1 -22.69 42.76 24.28
CA MET A 1 -23.11 43.11 25.65
C MET A 1 -21.88 43.54 26.45
N LEU A 2 -21.96 44.64 27.21
CA LEU A 2 -20.98 44.90 28.26
C LEU A 2 -21.06 43.76 29.28
N LEU A 3 -19.92 43.15 29.64
CA LEU A 3 -19.81 42.10 30.67
C LEU A 3 -20.67 42.40 31.91
N LYS A 4 -20.81 43.68 32.27
CA LYS A 4 -21.71 44.20 33.31
C LYS A 4 -23.16 43.74 33.18
N ALA A 5 -23.74 43.76 31.97
CA ALA A 5 -25.14 43.35 31.77
C ALA A 5 -25.32 41.84 31.97
N PHE A 6 -24.32 41.02 31.60
CA PHE A 6 -24.36 39.59 31.84
C PHE A 6 -24.25 39.30 33.35
N VAL A 7 -23.28 39.94 34.02
CA VAL A 7 -23.10 39.83 35.47
C VAL A 7 -24.35 40.30 36.23
N MET A 8 -24.98 41.40 35.82
CA MET A 8 -26.23 41.88 36.44
C MET A 8 -27.40 40.89 36.28
N ILE A 9 -27.52 40.21 35.14
CA ILE A 9 -28.56 39.18 34.94
C ILE A 9 -28.27 37.95 35.83
N LEU A 10 -27.00 37.58 35.98
CA LEU A 10 -26.59 36.48 36.85
C LEU A 10 -26.82 36.81 38.34
N GLU A 11 -26.40 37.99 38.81
CA GLU A 11 -26.59 38.47 40.19
C GLU A 11 -28.07 38.63 40.55
N ALA A 12 -28.90 39.06 39.59
CA ALA A 12 -30.34 39.15 39.79
C ALA A 12 -31.01 37.77 39.96
N HIS A 13 -30.39 36.71 39.45
CA HIS A 13 -30.93 35.35 39.56
C HIS A 13 -30.41 34.63 40.82
N ASP A 14 -29.15 34.83 41.19
CA ASP A 14 -28.58 34.35 42.45
C ASP A 14 -27.45 35.30 42.90
N ALA A 15 -27.66 35.96 44.03
CA ALA A 15 -26.72 36.93 44.59
C ALA A 15 -25.36 36.30 44.96
N ASN A 16 -25.30 34.98 45.15
CA ASN A 16 -24.07 34.25 45.47
C ASN A 16 -23.42 33.59 44.25
N ILE A 17 -24.00 33.73 43.05
CA ILE A 17 -23.48 33.06 41.84
C ILE A 17 -22.02 33.44 41.58
N MET A 18 -21.67 34.71 41.78
CA MET A 18 -20.32 35.24 41.59
C MET A 18 -19.31 34.74 42.63
N ALA A 19 -19.78 34.24 43.79
CA ALA A 19 -18.92 33.63 44.82
C ALA A 19 -18.64 32.14 44.53
N SER A 20 -19.49 31.49 43.74
CA SER A 20 -19.39 30.05 43.42
C SER A 20 -18.76 29.76 42.06
N LEU A 21 -18.78 30.73 41.14
CA LEU A 21 -18.53 30.49 39.74
C LEU A 21 -17.22 31.13 39.27
N THR A 22 -16.40 30.34 38.58
CA THR A 22 -15.09 30.81 38.11
C THR A 22 -15.19 31.42 36.71
N VAL A 23 -14.29 32.36 36.39
CA VAL A 23 -14.12 32.87 35.02
C VAL A 23 -13.89 31.73 34.03
N GLN A 24 -13.15 30.69 34.45
CA GLN A 24 -12.90 29.50 33.65
C GLN A 24 -14.20 28.78 33.26
N ASP A 25 -15.16 28.69 34.18
CA ASP A 25 -16.44 28.03 33.91
C ASP A 25 -17.32 28.84 32.94
N MET A 26 -17.34 30.17 33.08
CA MET A 26 -18.03 31.06 32.14
C MET A 26 -17.45 30.93 30.73
N VAL A 27 -16.12 30.94 30.60
CA VAL A 27 -15.44 30.80 29.31
C VAL A 27 -15.75 29.45 28.67
N LYS A 28 -15.64 28.35 29.44
CA LYS A 28 -16.01 27.01 28.95
C LYS A 28 -17.44 26.96 28.45
N PHE A 29 -18.38 27.50 29.23
CA PHE A 29 -19.78 27.56 28.84
C PHE A 29 -19.96 28.33 27.52
N LEU A 30 -19.44 29.56 27.43
CA LEU A 30 -19.58 30.40 26.25
C LEU A 30 -18.98 29.76 25.01
N CYS A 31 -17.80 29.13 25.12
CA CYS A 31 -17.16 28.43 24.01
C CYS A 31 -18.02 27.27 23.48
N VAL A 32 -18.50 26.39 24.36
CA VAL A 32 -19.33 25.24 23.97
C VAL A 32 -20.69 25.71 23.45
N ALA A 33 -21.34 26.65 24.13
CA ALA A 33 -22.66 27.17 23.75
C ALA A 33 -22.62 27.93 22.41
N ALA A 34 -21.59 28.74 22.16
CA ALA A 34 -21.39 29.43 20.89
C ALA A 34 -21.25 28.45 19.71
N ASP A 35 -20.42 27.42 19.88
CA ASP A 35 -20.22 26.38 18.85
C ASP A 35 -21.53 25.61 18.57
N VAL A 36 -22.29 25.26 19.61
CA VAL A 36 -23.62 24.63 19.46
C VAL A 36 -24.60 25.53 18.70
N VAL A 37 -24.67 26.82 19.04
CA VAL A 37 -25.55 27.78 18.36
C VAL A 37 -25.21 27.87 16.88
N VAL A 38 -23.93 28.04 16.53
CA VAL A 38 -23.52 28.19 15.13
C VAL A 38 -23.73 26.90 14.33
N ARG A 39 -23.39 25.73 14.90
CA ARG A 39 -23.53 24.44 14.19
C ARG A 39 -24.98 23.97 14.07
N SER A 40 -25.83 24.33 15.04
CA SER A 40 -27.20 23.81 15.14
C SER A 40 -28.27 24.83 14.78
N GLU A 41 -27.87 26.01 14.30
CA GLU A 41 -28.78 27.13 14.03
C GLU A 41 -30.00 26.70 13.21
N LYS A 42 -29.75 25.97 12.12
CA LYS A 42 -30.80 25.54 11.18
C LYS A 42 -31.53 24.27 11.62
N SER A 43 -30.88 23.39 12.39
CA SER A 43 -31.40 22.05 12.70
C SER A 43 -32.24 22.02 13.98
N LEU A 44 -31.79 22.72 15.03
CA LEU A 44 -32.43 22.66 16.35
C LEU A 44 -33.32 23.86 16.65
N GLN A 45 -33.29 24.90 15.80
CA GLN A 45 -34.06 26.16 15.96
C GLN A 45 -33.96 26.68 17.38
N LEU A 46 -32.72 26.77 17.88
CA LEU A 46 -32.43 27.13 19.26
C LEU A 46 -32.94 28.54 19.56
N THR A 47 -33.48 28.74 20.76
CA THR A 47 -33.96 30.04 21.25
C THR A 47 -33.52 30.21 22.70
N LYS A 48 -33.83 31.36 23.31
CA LYS A 48 -33.65 31.57 24.75
C LYS A 48 -34.27 30.46 25.61
N HIS A 49 -35.41 29.92 25.18
CA HIS A 49 -36.18 28.92 25.94
C HIS A 49 -36.01 27.50 25.39
N ARG A 50 -35.54 27.35 24.14
CA ARG A 50 -35.25 26.05 23.53
C ARG A 50 -33.75 25.77 23.61
N ARG A 51 -33.37 25.11 24.70
CA ARG A 51 -31.99 25.00 25.20
C ARG A 51 -31.48 23.55 25.16
N PRO A 52 -30.22 23.30 24.74
CA PRO A 52 -29.65 21.94 24.68
C PRO A 52 -29.05 21.52 26.04
N ILE A 53 -29.79 21.66 27.14
CA ILE A 53 -29.25 21.51 28.53
C ILE A 53 -28.60 20.16 28.77
N ARG A 54 -29.18 19.06 28.27
CA ARG A 54 -28.59 17.71 28.44
C ARG A 54 -27.20 17.61 27.81
N PHE A 55 -27.03 18.18 26.62
CA PHE A 55 -25.74 18.18 25.94
C PHE A 55 -24.73 19.07 26.68
N LEU A 56 -25.16 20.27 27.10
CA LEU A 56 -24.32 21.19 27.85
C LEU A 56 -23.86 20.58 29.18
N ALA A 57 -24.75 19.93 29.93
CA ALA A 57 -24.40 19.23 31.17
C ALA A 57 -23.41 18.07 30.94
N ALA A 58 -23.54 17.34 29.82
CA ALA A 58 -22.60 16.29 29.46
C ALA A 58 -21.22 16.83 29.04
N SER A 59 -21.13 18.08 28.58
CA SER A 59 -19.92 18.67 27.98
C SER A 59 -19.18 19.64 28.90
N LEU A 60 -19.81 20.04 30.01
CA LEU A 60 -19.32 21.08 30.91
C LEU A 60 -19.16 20.56 32.35
N PRO A 61 -18.27 21.17 33.16
CA PRO A 61 -18.05 20.78 34.54
C PRO A 61 -19.34 20.79 35.38
N SER A 62 -19.45 19.86 36.33
CA SER A 62 -20.61 19.74 37.22
C SER A 62 -20.85 20.97 38.10
N SER A 63 -19.80 21.77 38.35
CA SER A 63 -19.86 23.03 39.11
C SER A 63 -20.87 24.04 38.55
N ILE A 64 -21.16 23.99 37.25
CA ILE A 64 -22.08 24.94 36.60
C ILE A 64 -23.41 24.35 36.16
N HIS A 65 -23.68 23.07 36.43
CA HIS A 65 -24.89 22.40 35.96
C HIS A 65 -26.18 23.09 36.42
N HIS A 66 -26.21 23.56 37.67
CA HIS A 66 -27.34 24.28 38.25
C HIS A 66 -27.61 25.64 37.58
N PHE A 67 -26.63 26.19 36.84
CA PHE A 67 -26.70 27.51 36.23
C PHE A 67 -26.85 27.48 34.70
N LEU A 68 -26.84 26.30 34.07
CA LEU A 68 -26.82 26.17 32.59
C LEU A 68 -28.01 26.85 31.91
N GLU A 69 -29.20 26.77 32.51
CA GLU A 69 -30.41 27.41 31.96
C GLU A 69 -30.30 28.94 31.99
N VAL A 70 -29.83 29.47 33.11
CA VAL A 70 -29.62 30.89 33.35
C VAL A 70 -28.54 31.42 32.42
N PHE A 71 -27.43 30.69 32.31
CA PHE A 71 -26.30 31.03 31.46
C PHE A 71 -26.71 31.12 30.01
N TRP A 72 -27.45 30.12 29.54
CA TRP A 72 -27.98 30.10 28.18
C TRP A 72 -28.86 31.31 27.91
N GLU A 73 -29.83 31.56 28.77
CA GLU A 73 -30.80 32.64 28.56
C GLU A 73 -30.15 34.03 28.58
N ALA A 74 -29.22 34.24 29.53
CA ALA A 74 -28.51 35.49 29.71
C ALA A 74 -27.50 35.76 28.58
N SER A 75 -26.88 34.73 28.00
CA SER A 75 -25.87 34.89 26.94
C SER A 75 -26.40 34.65 25.52
N PHE A 76 -27.63 34.13 25.33
CA PHE A 76 -28.10 33.63 24.03
C PHE A 76 -27.85 34.61 22.88
N HIS A 77 -28.13 35.89 23.11
CA HIS A 77 -28.01 36.97 22.12
C HIS A 77 -26.57 37.28 21.70
N ILE A 78 -25.57 36.89 22.49
CA ILE A 78 -24.15 37.12 22.19
C ILE A 78 -23.42 35.84 21.77
N LEU A 79 -24.06 34.67 21.87
CA LEU A 79 -23.40 33.38 21.60
C LEU A 79 -22.81 33.30 20.19
N LYS A 80 -23.49 33.87 19.18
CA LYS A 80 -22.95 33.92 17.82
C LYS A 80 -21.69 34.78 17.71
N ASP A 81 -21.67 35.92 18.38
CA ASP A 81 -20.51 36.83 18.39
C ASP A 81 -19.34 36.26 19.19
N CYS A 82 -19.62 35.36 20.14
CA CYS A 82 -18.61 34.61 20.87
C CYS A 82 -17.99 33.46 20.07
N TYR A 83 -18.54 33.10 18.89
CA TYR A 83 -17.97 32.03 18.08
C TYR A 83 -16.68 32.49 17.41
N ILE A 84 -15.58 31.80 17.73
CA ILE A 84 -14.27 32.06 17.15
C ILE A 84 -13.85 30.82 16.38
N ASN A 85 -13.76 30.94 15.05
CA ASN A 85 -13.13 29.92 14.23
C ASN A 85 -11.60 30.06 14.33
N THR A 86 -11.00 29.45 15.35
CA THR A 86 -9.56 29.56 15.62
C THR A 86 -8.70 29.09 14.45
N GLN A 87 -9.11 28.02 13.76
CA GLN A 87 -8.42 27.51 12.57
C GLN A 87 -8.33 28.57 11.46
N HIS A 88 -9.45 29.23 11.16
CA HIS A 88 -9.48 30.33 10.20
C HIS A 88 -8.61 31.50 10.66
N GLN A 89 -8.65 31.86 11.95
CA GLN A 89 -7.84 32.95 12.50
C GLN A 89 -6.34 32.67 12.38
N ILE A 90 -5.89 31.44 12.65
CA ILE A 90 -4.48 31.05 12.48
C ILE A 90 -4.08 31.10 10.99
N ASN A 91 -4.94 30.61 10.09
CA ASN A 91 -4.66 30.67 8.66
C ASN A 91 -4.56 32.12 8.14
N SER A 92 -5.45 33.01 8.57
CA SER A 92 -5.48 34.40 8.08
C SER A 92 -4.44 35.30 8.75
N ASN A 93 -4.18 35.10 10.04
CA ASN A 93 -3.43 36.05 10.87
C ASN A 93 -2.22 35.43 11.58
N GLY A 94 -2.04 34.11 11.54
CA GLY A 94 -0.95 33.44 12.26
C GLY A 94 0.42 33.64 11.61
N ILE A 95 0.46 33.78 10.29
CA ILE A 95 1.69 33.88 9.48
C ILE A 95 1.74 35.26 8.80
N MET A 96 1.51 36.34 9.56
CA MET A 96 1.53 37.70 9.01
C MET A 96 2.94 38.15 8.60
N ALA A 97 3.01 38.99 7.56
CA ALA A 97 4.21 39.74 7.20
C ALA A 97 4.58 40.76 8.30
N GLU A 98 5.82 41.25 8.28
CA GLU A 98 6.29 42.30 9.20
C GLU A 98 5.24 43.41 9.34
N LEU A 99 4.93 43.77 10.58
CA LEU A 99 4.08 44.92 10.84
C LEU A 99 4.81 46.17 10.30
N GLY A 100 4.06 47.17 9.84
CA GLY A 100 4.62 48.41 9.26
C GLY A 100 5.51 49.23 10.20
N ASP A 101 5.73 48.76 11.44
CA ASP A 101 6.64 49.30 12.45
C ASP A 101 8.00 48.58 12.51
N GLY A 102 8.27 47.64 11.59
CA GLY A 102 9.52 46.88 11.51
C GLY A 102 9.65 45.76 12.54
N ARG A 103 8.59 45.46 13.31
CA ARG A 103 8.58 44.30 14.22
C ARG A 103 8.15 43.06 13.45
N ILE A 104 8.93 41.99 13.56
CA ILE A 104 8.53 40.66 13.07
C ILE A 104 7.51 40.10 14.09
N PRO A 105 6.23 39.95 13.72
CA PRO A 105 5.23 39.40 14.64
C PRO A 105 5.59 37.95 15.03
N THR A 106 5.19 37.55 16.24
CA THR A 106 5.30 36.14 16.64
C THR A 106 4.42 35.31 15.72
N ARG A 107 5.03 34.37 14.99
CA ARG A 107 4.30 33.49 14.08
C ARG A 107 3.52 32.46 14.89
N ILE A 108 2.22 32.36 14.66
CA ILE A 108 1.35 31.36 15.26
C ILE A 108 1.04 30.32 14.17
N VAL A 109 1.43 29.09 14.45
CA VAL A 109 1.15 27.91 13.62
C VAL A 109 0.08 27.06 14.28
N HIS A 110 -0.50 26.11 13.55
CA HIS A 110 -1.48 25.17 14.13
C HIS A 110 -0.84 24.23 15.14
N GLN A 111 0.39 23.81 14.88
CA GLN A 111 1.07 22.86 15.75
C GLN A 111 2.58 23.08 15.78
N SER A 112 3.15 23.08 16.99
CA SER A 112 4.59 23.00 17.19
C SER A 112 5.00 21.55 17.48
N LEU A 113 5.97 21.02 16.74
CA LEU A 113 6.41 19.63 16.82
C LEU A 113 7.82 19.53 17.39
N PHE A 114 8.03 18.67 18.39
CA PHE A 114 9.33 18.49 19.03
C PHE A 114 9.81 17.04 18.89
N PRO A 115 11.14 16.80 18.85
CA PRO A 115 11.69 15.46 19.05
C PRO A 115 11.27 14.92 20.43
N PRO A 116 11.09 13.60 20.58
CA PRO A 116 10.66 13.00 21.85
C PRO A 116 11.79 12.92 22.90
N VAL A 117 12.86 13.70 22.72
CA VAL A 117 14.01 13.71 23.61
C VAL A 117 14.33 15.14 24.03
N GLU A 118 14.59 15.32 25.32
CA GLU A 118 15.06 16.60 25.86
C GLU A 118 16.59 16.60 26.06
N HIS A 119 17.17 15.42 26.19
CA HIS A 119 18.60 15.21 26.45
C HIS A 119 19.17 14.18 25.47
N CYS A 120 20.46 14.32 25.14
CA CYS A 120 21.15 13.37 24.28
C CYS A 120 21.15 11.96 24.91
N GLN A 121 20.56 10.99 24.22
CA GLN A 121 20.48 9.59 24.67
C GLN A 121 21.80 8.82 24.48
N LYS A 122 22.75 9.37 23.72
CA LYS A 122 24.04 8.73 23.43
C LYS A 122 25.19 9.23 24.30
N CYS A 123 25.01 10.34 25.02
CA CYS A 123 26.03 10.92 25.88
C CYS A 123 25.68 10.71 27.34
N SER A 124 26.65 10.29 28.16
CA SER A 124 26.45 10.08 29.59
C SER A 124 26.25 11.39 30.37
N LYS A 125 26.80 12.51 29.87
CA LYS A 125 26.66 13.83 30.49
C LYS A 125 25.49 14.58 29.88
N LYS A 126 24.54 15.02 30.72
CA LYS A 126 23.48 15.95 30.33
C LYS A 126 24.12 17.28 29.95
N ARG A 127 24.16 17.58 28.66
CA ARG A 127 24.57 18.88 28.11
C ARG A 127 23.41 19.46 27.29
N PRO A 128 23.25 20.79 27.27
CA PRO A 128 22.25 21.41 26.42
C PRO A 128 22.55 21.12 24.96
N MET A 129 21.53 20.69 24.21
CA MET A 129 21.62 20.48 22.76
C MET A 129 21.26 21.77 22.03
N ARG A 130 21.90 22.02 20.88
CA ARG A 130 21.57 23.18 20.04
C ARG A 130 20.21 22.95 19.40
N ARG A 131 19.29 23.88 19.58
CA ARG A 131 17.95 23.83 19.01
C ARG A 131 17.89 24.63 17.69
N SER A 132 17.19 24.10 16.72
CA SER A 132 16.75 24.82 15.50
C SER A 132 15.29 24.50 15.21
N SER A 133 14.61 25.39 14.49
CA SER A 133 13.26 25.14 13.99
C SER A 133 13.13 25.45 12.50
N LEU A 134 12.16 24.82 11.86
CA LEU A 134 11.75 25.07 10.49
C LEU A 134 10.22 25.07 10.42
N PHE A 135 9.69 25.80 9.43
CA PHE A 135 8.27 25.80 9.12
C PHE A 135 7.93 24.71 8.10
N GLY A 136 6.69 24.24 8.12
CA GLY A 136 6.23 23.21 7.19
C GLY A 136 4.72 23.04 7.19
N TYR A 137 4.27 21.96 6.57
CA TYR A 137 2.85 21.60 6.49
C TYR A 137 2.62 20.18 6.99
N LEU A 138 1.53 20.01 7.74
CA LEU A 138 0.99 18.73 8.18
C LEU A 138 -0.27 18.41 7.38
N TYR A 139 -0.26 17.28 6.69
CA TYR A 139 -1.41 16.75 5.97
C TYR A 139 -2.22 15.81 6.88
N ASP A 140 -3.51 16.09 7.07
CA ASP A 140 -4.46 15.24 7.78
C ASP A 140 -5.79 15.12 7.00
N VAL A 141 -6.70 14.26 7.47
CA VAL A 141 -8.01 13.99 6.85
C VAL A 141 -8.97 15.18 6.87
N ASP A 142 -8.68 16.21 7.66
CA ASP A 142 -9.42 17.48 7.75
C ASP A 142 -8.71 18.64 7.06
N GLY A 143 -7.56 18.39 6.40
CA GLY A 143 -6.89 19.32 5.54
C GLY A 143 -5.43 19.56 5.90
N VAL A 144 -4.91 20.69 5.43
CA VAL A 144 -3.50 21.04 5.58
C VAL A 144 -3.34 22.05 6.71
N HIS A 145 -2.38 21.81 7.59
CA HIS A 145 -2.11 22.66 8.75
C HIS A 145 -0.67 23.20 8.71
N THR A 146 -0.50 24.49 8.96
CA THR A 146 0.84 25.08 9.16
C THR A 146 1.46 24.56 10.45
N ILE A 147 2.74 24.21 10.41
CA ILE A 147 3.50 23.73 11.57
C ILE A 147 4.84 24.42 11.70
N GLU A 148 5.36 24.41 12.92
CA GLU A 148 6.78 24.67 13.22
C GLU A 148 7.35 23.42 13.87
N HIS A 149 8.42 22.87 13.32
CA HIS A 149 9.04 21.68 13.88
C HIS A 149 10.48 21.94 14.30
N PHE A 150 10.84 21.38 15.45
CA PHE A 150 12.11 21.58 16.10
C PHE A 150 13.03 20.37 15.86
N SER A 151 14.32 20.65 15.81
CA SER A 151 15.38 19.65 15.85
C SER A 151 16.42 20.01 16.90
N LEU A 152 17.03 18.99 17.48
CA LEU A 152 18.06 19.13 18.52
C LEU A 152 19.35 18.52 18.04
N TYR A 153 20.45 19.26 18.13
CA TYR A 153 21.77 18.80 17.71
C TYR A 153 22.71 18.68 18.91
N CYS A 154 23.24 17.47 19.10
CA CYS A 154 24.25 17.19 20.10
C CYS A 154 25.64 17.34 19.49
N GLN A 155 26.34 18.43 19.78
CA GLN A 155 27.72 18.67 19.33
C GLN A 155 28.71 17.55 19.70
N PRO A 156 28.72 17.03 20.95
CA PRO A 156 29.71 16.02 21.35
C PRO A 156 29.68 14.72 20.54
N CYS A 157 28.49 14.20 20.22
CA CYS A 157 28.33 12.93 19.49
C CYS A 157 27.78 13.11 18.07
N LEU A 158 27.69 14.35 17.60
CA LEU A 158 27.25 14.74 16.25
C LEU A 158 25.89 14.13 15.86
N THR A 159 24.98 13.97 16.83
CA THR A 159 23.66 13.37 16.60
C THR A 159 22.61 14.47 16.47
N SER A 160 21.80 14.41 15.43
CA SER A 160 20.62 15.28 15.28
C SER A 160 19.36 14.48 15.60
N TYR A 161 18.51 15.04 16.44
CA TYR A 161 17.20 14.50 16.80
C TYR A 161 16.13 15.32 16.08
N HIS A 162 15.36 14.66 15.22
CA HIS A 162 14.20 15.22 14.52
C HIS A 162 12.93 14.68 15.18
N VAL A 163 11.76 15.07 14.66
CA VAL A 163 10.45 14.68 15.23
C VAL A 163 10.22 13.16 15.15
N SER A 164 10.52 12.53 14.01
CA SER A 164 10.24 11.10 13.80
C SER A 164 11.46 10.18 13.86
N TYR A 165 12.66 10.74 13.79
CA TYR A 165 13.90 9.97 13.74
C TYR A 165 15.07 10.76 14.33
N SER A 166 16.17 10.06 14.59
CA SER A 166 17.48 10.66 14.83
C SER A 166 18.45 10.33 13.71
N THR A 167 19.46 11.17 13.49
CA THR A 167 20.55 10.92 12.55
C THR A 167 21.89 10.87 13.28
N HIS A 168 22.67 9.83 13.02
CA HIS A 168 23.99 9.63 13.59
C HIS A 168 24.82 8.77 12.64
N LYS A 169 26.07 9.18 12.37
CA LYS A 169 26.99 8.47 11.44
C LYS A 169 26.32 8.13 10.10
N GLU A 170 25.74 9.14 9.46
CA GLU A 170 25.06 9.02 8.16
C GLU A 170 23.84 8.07 8.12
N GLN A 171 23.32 7.69 9.29
CA GLN A 171 22.19 6.77 9.40
C GLN A 171 21.03 7.45 10.10
N ARG A 172 19.85 7.38 9.48
CA ARG A 172 18.55 7.81 10.02
C ARG A 172 17.91 6.63 10.72
N THR A 173 17.62 6.77 12.01
CA THR A 173 16.98 5.76 12.85
C THR A 173 15.65 6.30 13.38
N PHE A 174 14.53 5.69 12.98
CA PHE A 174 13.20 6.08 13.44
C PHE A 174 12.98 5.67 14.89
N TYR A 175 12.27 6.49 15.66
CA TYR A 175 11.99 6.17 17.05
C TYR A 175 11.03 4.98 17.17
N THR A 176 11.22 4.18 18.21
CA THR A 176 10.27 3.15 18.63
C THR A 176 9.18 3.75 19.52
N THR A 177 8.11 2.99 19.77
CA THR A 177 7.07 3.38 20.74
C THR A 177 7.64 3.66 22.12
N SER A 178 8.59 2.84 22.59
CA SER A 178 9.26 3.04 23.89
C SER A 178 10.18 4.27 23.93
N GLN A 179 10.62 4.77 22.78
CA GLN A 179 11.40 6.01 22.64
C GLN A 179 10.52 7.25 22.44
N GLY A 180 9.20 7.14 22.62
CA GLY A 180 8.27 8.25 22.49
C GLY A 180 7.95 8.62 21.03
N ARG A 181 8.01 7.67 20.09
CA ARG A 181 7.54 7.89 18.71
C ARG A 181 6.13 8.49 18.75
N ASN A 182 5.93 9.58 18.01
CA ASN A 182 4.61 10.19 17.87
C ASN A 182 3.62 9.20 17.22
N HIS A 183 2.49 8.97 17.89
CA HIS A 183 1.48 8.00 17.47
C HIS A 183 0.45 8.57 16.48
N THR A 184 0.43 9.89 16.28
CA THR A 184 -0.55 10.54 15.40
C THR A 184 0.05 10.92 14.05
N LEU A 185 1.32 11.27 14.00
CA LEU A 185 1.98 11.79 12.80
C LEU A 185 3.43 11.36 12.65
N PHE A 186 3.95 11.51 11.44
CA PHE A 186 5.33 11.27 11.10
C PHE A 186 5.84 12.25 10.04
N GLN A 187 7.15 12.45 10.04
CA GLN A 187 7.86 13.28 9.08
C GLN A 187 8.06 12.53 7.77
N VAL A 188 7.58 13.11 6.67
CA VAL A 188 7.74 12.55 5.31
C VAL A 188 9.03 13.08 4.70
N HIS A 189 9.10 14.39 4.50
CA HIS A 189 10.28 15.13 4.01
C HIS A 189 10.64 16.25 5.00
N THR A 190 11.59 17.11 4.65
CA THR A 190 12.07 18.18 5.54
C THR A 190 10.94 19.10 6.03
N HIS A 191 10.05 19.56 5.13
CA HIS A 191 8.98 20.52 5.42
C HIS A 191 7.58 19.89 5.42
N PHE A 192 7.47 18.57 5.28
CA PHE A 192 6.19 17.89 5.06
C PHE A 192 5.99 16.73 6.04
N PHE A 193 4.84 16.74 6.70
CA PHE A 193 4.42 15.77 7.69
C PHE A 193 3.06 15.21 7.32
N MET A 194 2.78 13.97 7.73
CA MET A 194 1.51 13.32 7.45
C MET A 194 1.03 12.60 8.69
N THR A 195 -0.27 12.60 8.93
CA THR A 195 -0.85 11.77 9.98
C THR A 195 -0.92 10.31 9.57
N HIS A 196 -0.77 9.40 10.54
CA HIS A 196 -0.95 7.96 10.31
C HIS A 196 -2.36 7.66 9.78
N ARG A 197 -3.37 8.43 10.20
CA ARG A 197 -4.75 8.26 9.73
C ARG A 197 -4.95 8.66 8.27
N LEU A 198 -4.29 9.73 7.80
CA LEU A 198 -4.37 10.14 6.40
C LEU A 198 -3.62 9.16 5.51
N ALA A 199 -2.43 8.72 5.91
CA ALA A 199 -1.68 7.68 5.21
C ALA A 199 -2.52 6.39 5.09
N HIS A 200 -3.20 5.98 6.17
CA HIS A 200 -4.13 4.85 6.13
C HIS A 200 -5.31 5.10 5.18
N HIS A 201 -5.92 6.29 5.21
CA HIS A 201 -7.01 6.66 4.30
C HIS A 201 -6.58 6.54 2.83
N PHE A 202 -5.42 7.09 2.47
CA PHE A 202 -4.87 6.99 1.11
C PHE A 202 -4.62 5.55 0.68
N LYS A 203 -4.01 4.72 1.54
CA LYS A 203 -3.80 3.30 1.26
C LYS A 203 -5.11 2.52 1.10
N MET A 204 -6.14 2.85 1.88
CA MET A 204 -7.47 2.26 1.73
C MET A 204 -8.14 2.68 0.42
N SER A 205 -7.95 3.92 -0.03
CA SER A 205 -8.39 4.36 -1.36
C SER A 205 -7.70 3.58 -2.47
N GLN A 206 -6.39 3.29 -2.35
CA GLN A 206 -5.71 2.39 -3.29
C GLN A 206 -6.32 0.97 -3.23
N MET A 207 -6.48 0.38 -2.05
CA MET A 207 -6.92 -1.01 -1.89
C MET A 207 -8.37 -1.24 -2.36
N LEU A 208 -9.29 -0.33 -2.04
CA LEU A 208 -10.72 -0.46 -2.35
C LEU A 208 -11.09 0.10 -3.73
N GLN A 209 -10.57 1.28 -4.07
CA GLN A 209 -10.99 2.03 -5.26
C GLN A 209 -9.95 1.96 -6.39
N ARG A 210 -8.75 1.41 -6.13
CA ARG A 210 -7.65 1.33 -7.10
C ARG A 210 -7.20 2.71 -7.57
N CYS A 211 -7.33 3.72 -6.71
CA CYS A 211 -6.92 5.07 -7.03
C CYS A 211 -5.40 5.14 -7.23
N SER A 212 -4.97 5.85 -8.27
CA SER A 212 -3.58 6.22 -8.45
C SER A 212 -3.12 7.21 -7.38
N VAL A 213 -1.81 7.30 -7.15
CA VAL A 213 -1.26 8.35 -6.26
C VAL A 213 -1.58 9.74 -6.81
N PHE A 214 -1.54 9.90 -8.13
CA PHE A 214 -1.95 11.13 -8.83
C PHE A 214 -3.39 11.50 -8.51
N SER A 215 -4.34 10.56 -8.61
CA SER A 215 -5.75 10.81 -8.29
C SER A 215 -5.93 11.13 -6.82
N ILE A 216 -5.22 10.45 -5.92
CA ILE A 216 -5.29 10.70 -4.48
C ILE A 216 -4.80 12.12 -4.15
N ALA A 217 -3.63 12.51 -4.67
CA ALA A 217 -3.07 13.83 -4.45
C ALA A 217 -3.98 14.93 -5.02
N ASN A 218 -4.52 14.74 -6.23
CA ASN A 218 -5.41 15.71 -6.86
C ASN A 218 -6.78 15.79 -6.18
N LEU A 219 -7.35 14.67 -5.72
CA LEU A 219 -8.59 14.67 -4.93
C LEU A 219 -8.39 15.38 -3.59
N TYR A 220 -7.28 15.11 -2.91
CA TYR A 220 -6.94 15.79 -1.68
C TYR A 220 -6.79 17.30 -1.91
N ASN A 221 -6.05 17.68 -2.95
CA ASN A 221 -5.85 19.08 -3.29
C ASN A 221 -7.16 19.75 -3.73
N SER A 222 -8.03 19.12 -4.51
CA SER A 222 -9.31 19.71 -4.90
C SER A 222 -10.27 19.88 -3.72
N THR A 223 -10.10 19.07 -2.67
CA THR A 223 -10.91 19.15 -1.45
C THR A 223 -10.42 20.24 -0.51
N PHE A 224 -9.09 20.39 -0.34
CA PHE A 224 -8.51 21.22 0.73
C PHE A 224 -7.72 22.44 0.23
N MET A 225 -7.44 22.54 -1.07
CA MET A 225 -6.80 23.70 -1.68
C MET A 225 -7.87 24.57 -2.36
N GLY A 226 -7.96 25.85 -1.97
CA GLY A 226 -8.98 26.81 -2.41
C GLY A 226 -8.97 28.03 -1.49
N ASP A 227 -10.14 28.61 -1.19
CA ASP A 227 -10.29 29.75 -0.27
C ASP A 227 -9.84 29.46 1.17
N HIS A 228 -9.57 28.20 1.49
CA HIS A 228 -9.10 27.73 2.79
C HIS A 228 -7.66 27.20 2.77
N ALA A 229 -6.92 27.45 1.68
CA ALA A 229 -5.52 27.05 1.59
C ALA A 229 -4.70 27.67 2.72
N PRO A 230 -3.77 26.91 3.34
CA PRO A 230 -2.88 27.47 4.34
C PRO A 230 -1.99 28.58 3.76
N PRO A 231 -1.63 29.58 4.57
CA PRO A 231 -0.74 30.65 4.13
C PRO A 231 0.67 30.13 3.84
N ILE A 232 1.38 30.84 2.96
CA ILE A 232 2.83 30.68 2.76
C ILE A 232 3.61 31.41 3.86
N PHE A 233 4.78 30.90 4.25
CA PHE A 233 5.59 31.48 5.34
C PHE A 233 6.45 32.65 4.89
N THR A 234 6.99 32.59 3.69
CA THR A 234 7.72 33.70 3.05
C THR A 234 7.48 33.68 1.54
N PRO A 235 7.52 34.84 0.85
CA PRO A 235 7.38 34.89 -0.61
C PRO A 235 8.47 34.12 -1.37
N GLN A 236 9.65 33.93 -0.77
CA GLN A 236 10.80 33.26 -1.38
C GLN A 236 10.90 31.76 -1.04
N GLN A 237 9.90 31.19 -0.34
CA GLN A 237 9.96 29.77 0.00
C GLN A 237 9.83 28.88 -1.25
N SER A 238 10.49 27.72 -1.22
CA SER A 238 10.47 26.73 -2.30
C SER A 238 9.63 25.49 -1.97
N PHE A 239 8.84 25.54 -0.91
CA PHE A 239 7.94 24.46 -0.47
C PHE A 239 6.53 25.01 -0.27
N PHE A 240 5.51 24.31 -0.76
CA PHE A 240 4.15 24.82 -0.85
C PHE A 240 3.14 23.86 -0.20
N PRO A 241 1.99 24.36 0.28
CA PRO A 241 1.01 23.54 0.99
C PRO A 241 0.35 22.47 0.12
N ARG A 242 0.38 22.62 -1.22
CA ARG A 242 -0.18 21.63 -2.15
C ARG A 242 0.51 20.28 -1.98
N LEU A 243 -0.26 19.22 -1.82
CA LEU A 243 0.26 17.85 -1.70
C LEU A 243 0.78 17.38 -3.06
N SER A 244 2.07 17.07 -3.16
CA SER A 244 2.65 16.48 -4.37
C SER A 244 2.48 14.96 -4.41
N VAL A 245 2.59 14.37 -5.60
CA VAL A 245 2.58 12.92 -5.80
C VAL A 245 3.70 12.23 -4.99
N GLU A 246 4.88 12.84 -4.91
CA GLU A 246 6.03 12.30 -4.16
C GLU A 246 5.75 12.28 -2.66
N VAL A 247 5.25 13.38 -2.08
CA VAL A 247 4.92 13.45 -0.65
C VAL A 247 3.81 12.46 -0.31
N CYS A 248 2.80 12.34 -1.17
CA CYS A 248 1.72 11.38 -1.01
C CYS A 248 2.24 9.93 -1.00
N LYS A 249 3.04 9.56 -2.02
CA LYS A 249 3.63 8.23 -2.16
C LYS A 249 4.58 7.90 -1.02
N ASP A 250 5.55 8.78 -0.74
CA ASP A 250 6.54 8.57 0.30
C ASP A 250 5.89 8.53 1.69
N GLY A 251 4.83 9.32 1.91
CA GLY A 251 4.00 9.26 3.12
C GLY A 251 3.43 7.86 3.37
N MET A 252 2.76 7.28 2.36
CA MET A 252 2.22 5.92 2.43
C MET A 252 3.32 4.85 2.59
N ASP A 253 4.45 5.02 1.89
CA ASP A 253 5.59 4.11 1.95
C ASP A 253 6.23 4.10 3.35
N ILE A 254 6.49 5.28 3.92
CA ILE A 254 7.10 5.45 5.24
C ILE A 254 6.17 4.90 6.33
N ASP A 255 4.87 5.22 6.28
CA ASP A 255 3.88 4.69 7.23
C ASP A 255 3.90 3.16 7.25
N THR A 256 3.88 2.55 6.06
CA THR A 256 3.92 1.09 5.89
C THR A 256 5.23 0.49 6.40
N LEU A 257 6.37 1.13 6.15
CA LEU A 257 7.66 0.68 6.67
C LEU A 257 7.74 0.79 8.19
N ILE A 258 7.30 1.90 8.79
CA ILE A 258 7.27 2.07 10.24
C ILE A 258 6.41 0.97 10.87
N PHE A 259 5.21 0.73 10.34
CA PHE A 259 4.33 -0.34 10.80
C PHE A 259 5.00 -1.72 10.68
N ASN A 260 5.54 -2.06 9.50
CA ASN A 260 6.12 -3.38 9.25
C ASN A 260 7.35 -3.67 10.13
N TYR A 261 8.24 -2.69 10.31
CA TYR A 261 9.41 -2.87 11.19
C TYR A 261 8.97 -2.97 12.65
N ALA A 262 8.04 -2.12 13.11
CA ALA A 262 7.53 -2.18 14.48
C ALA A 262 6.82 -3.51 14.79
N SER A 263 6.05 -4.06 13.84
CA SER A 263 5.35 -5.35 14.02
C SER A 263 6.28 -6.56 14.19
N ARG A 264 7.59 -6.38 13.97
CA ARG A 264 8.62 -7.42 14.08
C ARG A 264 9.65 -7.07 15.15
N ASP A 265 9.33 -6.13 16.03
CA ASP A 265 10.25 -5.58 17.03
C ASP A 265 11.58 -5.09 16.43
N LYS A 266 11.54 -4.58 15.20
CA LYS A 266 12.69 -4.00 14.49
C LYS A 266 12.56 -2.48 14.40
N VAL A 267 13.71 -1.83 14.29
CA VAL A 267 13.79 -0.38 14.10
C VAL A 267 14.05 -0.07 12.63
N LEU A 268 13.24 0.81 12.04
CA LEU A 268 13.47 1.29 10.68
C LEU A 268 14.74 2.16 10.65
N MET A 269 15.72 1.71 9.90
CA MET A 269 16.98 2.43 9.67
C MET A 269 17.23 2.60 8.18
N VAL A 270 17.57 3.82 7.77
CA VAL A 270 17.85 4.18 6.37
C VAL A 270 19.03 5.15 6.29
N PRO A 271 19.67 5.33 5.12
CA PRO A 271 20.69 6.37 4.97
C PRO A 271 20.14 7.77 5.30
N SER A 272 20.94 8.60 5.98
CA SER A 272 20.52 9.97 6.31
C SER A 272 20.72 10.96 5.17
N SER A 273 21.63 10.65 4.24
CA SER A 273 21.91 11.40 3.01
C SER A 273 21.33 10.70 1.77
N GLY A 274 21.44 11.34 0.60
CA GLY A 274 20.92 10.83 -0.67
C GLY A 274 19.47 11.21 -0.95
N MET A 275 19.00 10.86 -2.16
CA MET A 275 17.67 11.24 -2.66
C MET A 275 16.55 10.46 -1.95
N ASP A 276 15.48 11.15 -1.58
CA ASP A 276 14.30 10.56 -0.93
C ASP A 276 13.71 9.40 -1.75
N ARG A 277 13.67 9.56 -3.09
CA ARG A 277 13.19 8.55 -4.04
C ARG A 277 13.89 7.18 -3.97
N VAL A 278 15.11 7.10 -3.43
CA VAL A 278 15.87 5.84 -3.29
C VAL A 278 16.12 5.44 -1.85
N ARG A 279 16.02 6.38 -0.89
CA ARG A 279 16.40 6.18 0.53
C ARG A 279 15.76 4.94 1.16
N TYR A 280 14.51 4.66 0.80
CA TYR A 280 13.73 3.58 1.41
C TYR A 280 13.76 2.26 0.61
N ASN A 281 14.42 2.21 -0.55
CA ASN A 281 14.37 1.03 -1.42
C ASN A 281 14.91 -0.23 -0.74
N GLU A 282 15.99 -0.11 0.04
CA GLU A 282 16.55 -1.27 0.76
C GLU A 282 15.61 -1.75 1.86
N ALA A 283 14.98 -0.84 2.61
CA ALA A 283 14.00 -1.21 3.62
C ALA A 283 12.75 -1.88 3.01
N LYS A 284 12.30 -1.41 1.84
CA LYS A 284 11.21 -2.04 1.07
C LYS A 284 11.56 -3.45 0.59
N LYS A 285 12.79 -3.65 0.12
CA LYS A 285 13.32 -4.98 -0.26
C LYS A 285 13.31 -5.91 0.95
N GLN A 286 13.87 -5.49 2.07
CA GLN A 286 13.91 -6.29 3.30
C GLN A 286 12.51 -6.67 3.81
N CYS A 287 11.55 -5.73 3.76
CA CYS A 287 10.15 -6.00 4.06
C CYS A 287 9.58 -7.08 3.12
N SER A 288 9.75 -6.90 1.81
CA SER A 288 9.21 -7.82 0.80
C SER A 288 9.84 -9.21 0.87
N SER A 289 11.16 -9.30 1.08
CA SER A 289 11.87 -10.57 1.27
C SER A 289 11.43 -11.29 2.54
N TRP A 290 11.17 -10.56 3.62
CA TRP A 290 10.63 -11.16 4.84
C TRP A 290 9.21 -11.71 4.63
N ILE A 291 8.33 -10.97 3.95
CA ILE A 291 6.98 -11.46 3.61
C ILE A 291 7.07 -12.67 2.66
N ALA A 292 8.01 -12.68 1.72
CA ALA A 292 8.20 -13.83 0.82
C ALA A 292 8.66 -15.09 1.57
N ALA A 293 9.54 -14.94 2.57
CA ALA A 293 10.03 -16.05 3.38
C ALA A 293 9.01 -16.56 4.40
N GLU A 294 8.36 -15.66 5.13
CA GLU A 294 7.42 -16.03 6.19
C GLU A 294 6.01 -16.32 5.65
N GLY A 295 5.63 -15.72 4.54
CA GLY A 295 4.26 -15.59 4.06
C GLY A 295 3.57 -14.33 4.59
N THR A 296 2.28 -14.16 4.25
CA THR A 296 1.52 -13.04 4.80
C THR A 296 1.28 -13.24 6.30
N ALA A 297 0.95 -12.16 7.02
CA ALA A 297 0.49 -12.25 8.41
C ALA A 297 -0.75 -13.16 8.60
N HIS A 298 -1.43 -13.50 7.50
CA HIS A 298 -2.61 -14.36 7.47
C HIS A 298 -2.34 -15.73 6.84
N LYS A 299 -1.08 -16.12 6.59
CA LYS A 299 -0.71 -17.43 6.01
C LYS A 299 -1.33 -18.62 6.74
N ASN A 300 -1.50 -18.49 8.04
CA ASN A 300 -2.07 -19.52 8.92
C ASN A 300 -3.55 -19.30 9.24
N HIS A 301 -4.24 -18.43 8.50
CA HIS A 301 -5.66 -18.17 8.68
C HIS A 301 -6.49 -19.45 8.56
N SER A 302 -7.42 -19.63 9.50
CA SER A 302 -8.41 -20.70 9.52
C SER A 302 -9.76 -20.22 10.07
N CYS A 303 -10.81 -20.54 9.34
CA CYS A 303 -12.20 -20.33 9.74
C CYS A 303 -13.05 -21.47 9.20
N GLY A 304 -14.33 -21.55 9.60
CA GLY A 304 -15.25 -22.64 9.20
C GLY A 304 -15.53 -22.74 7.69
N LEU A 305 -15.12 -21.75 6.89
CA LEU A 305 -15.16 -21.82 5.41
C LEU A 305 -13.87 -22.38 4.80
N CYS A 306 -12.77 -22.28 5.54
CA CYS A 306 -11.41 -22.59 5.11
C CYS A 306 -10.91 -23.92 5.70
N THR A 307 -11.58 -24.42 6.74
CA THR A 307 -11.25 -25.64 7.46
C THR A 307 -12.53 -26.37 7.87
N CYS A 308 -12.59 -27.66 7.56
CA CYS A 308 -13.64 -28.56 8.00
C CYS A 308 -13.10 -29.44 9.13
N ILE A 309 -13.83 -29.52 10.24
CA ILE A 309 -13.50 -30.42 11.37
C ILE A 309 -14.62 -31.45 11.43
N THR A 310 -14.25 -32.71 11.27
CA THR A 310 -15.16 -33.86 11.39
C THR A 310 -14.75 -34.70 12.59
N TYR A 311 -15.74 -35.31 13.25
CA TYR A 311 -15.53 -36.23 14.35
C TYR A 311 -15.93 -37.64 13.90
N SER A 312 -15.08 -38.62 14.18
CA SER A 312 -15.36 -40.04 13.93
C SER A 312 -15.63 -40.72 15.26
N GLU A 313 -16.88 -41.16 15.46
CA GLU A 313 -17.28 -41.95 16.65
C GLU A 313 -16.52 -43.27 16.74
N GLU A 314 -16.22 -43.90 15.60
CA GLU A 314 -15.50 -45.18 15.53
C GLU A 314 -14.04 -45.08 16.01
N THR A 315 -13.38 -43.95 15.73
CA THR A 315 -11.98 -43.74 16.11
C THR A 315 -11.81 -42.83 17.33
N ASN A 316 -12.92 -42.30 17.86
CA ASN A 316 -12.97 -41.30 18.94
C ASN A 316 -12.00 -40.13 18.70
N ASN A 317 -11.88 -39.70 17.43
CA ASN A 317 -10.90 -38.71 17.01
C ASN A 317 -11.52 -37.64 16.09
N HIS A 318 -10.92 -36.45 16.14
CA HIS A 318 -11.22 -35.37 15.20
C HIS A 318 -10.27 -35.42 14.01
N SER A 319 -10.80 -35.26 12.81
CA SER A 319 -10.01 -34.99 11.60
C SER A 319 -10.21 -33.56 11.14
N VAL A 320 -9.10 -32.90 10.80
CA VAL A 320 -9.07 -31.51 10.33
C VAL A 320 -8.66 -31.50 8.86
N VAL A 321 -9.51 -30.90 8.02
CA VAL A 321 -9.25 -30.75 6.60
C VAL A 321 -9.16 -29.28 6.28
N ARG A 322 -7.95 -28.81 5.94
CA ARG A 322 -7.72 -27.44 5.45
C ARG A 322 -7.57 -27.47 3.93
N ALA A 323 -8.29 -26.56 3.27
CA ALA A 323 -8.19 -26.37 1.83
C ALA A 323 -7.46 -25.07 1.46
N VAL A 324 -6.72 -25.12 0.36
CA VAL A 324 -6.10 -23.97 -0.29
C VAL A 324 -6.35 -24.06 -1.79
N VAL A 325 -6.65 -22.93 -2.39
CA VAL A 325 -6.79 -22.76 -3.84
C VAL A 325 -5.58 -21.98 -4.33
N THR A 326 -4.92 -22.42 -5.40
CA THR A 326 -3.85 -21.65 -6.05
C THR A 326 -4.19 -21.39 -7.50
N ASP A 327 -3.84 -20.20 -7.97
CA ASP A 327 -4.03 -19.76 -9.36
C ASP A 327 -3.09 -18.59 -9.67
N GLY A 328 -2.75 -18.44 -10.95
CA GLY A 328 -1.78 -17.48 -11.46
C GLY A 328 -2.42 -16.37 -12.31
N LEU A 329 -2.02 -15.12 -12.07
CA LEU A 329 -2.49 -13.98 -12.85
C LEU A 329 -1.35 -13.29 -13.60
N THR A 330 -1.53 -12.99 -14.90
CA THR A 330 -0.59 -12.15 -15.67
C THR A 330 -0.60 -10.70 -15.16
N ILE A 331 0.18 -10.48 -14.11
CA ILE A 331 0.55 -9.18 -13.56
C ILE A 331 2.01 -9.32 -13.15
N GLY A 332 2.82 -8.30 -13.46
CA GLY A 332 4.25 -8.43 -13.32
C GLY A 332 4.97 -7.11 -13.40
N HIS A 333 6.28 -7.15 -13.23
CA HIS A 333 7.15 -6.00 -13.36
C HIS A 333 8.23 -6.24 -14.40
N TRP A 334 8.91 -5.18 -14.82
CA TRP A 334 10.05 -5.28 -15.73
C TRP A 334 11.16 -6.15 -15.14
N ARG A 335 11.72 -7.04 -15.96
CA ARG A 335 12.90 -7.85 -15.63
C ARG A 335 14.00 -7.69 -16.67
N CYS A 336 15.17 -8.23 -16.37
CA CYS A 336 16.25 -8.29 -17.35
C CYS A 336 15.78 -9.07 -18.60
N SER A 337 15.93 -8.45 -19.77
CA SER A 337 15.47 -8.99 -21.06
C SER A 337 16.48 -9.92 -21.72
N ALA A 338 17.56 -10.29 -21.03
CA ALA A 338 18.52 -11.26 -21.54
C ALA A 338 17.80 -12.60 -21.77
N SER A 339 17.80 -13.10 -23.00
CA SER A 339 17.20 -14.40 -23.32
C SER A 339 18.07 -15.55 -22.83
N ALA A 340 17.47 -16.74 -22.72
CA ALA A 340 18.18 -17.97 -22.40
C ALA A 340 19.41 -18.17 -23.32
N ALA A 341 19.25 -17.97 -24.63
CA ALA A 341 20.35 -18.10 -25.60
C ALA A 341 21.50 -17.10 -25.34
N GLN A 342 21.19 -15.85 -25.00
CA GLN A 342 22.19 -14.83 -24.67
C GLN A 342 22.92 -15.17 -23.36
N LEU A 343 22.17 -15.63 -22.35
CA LEU A 343 22.72 -16.02 -21.05
C LEU A 343 23.59 -17.27 -21.16
N GLU A 344 23.18 -18.27 -21.94
CA GLU A 344 23.96 -19.46 -22.24
C GLU A 344 25.26 -19.12 -22.97
N ASN A 345 25.21 -18.20 -23.94
CA ASN A 345 26.42 -17.76 -24.65
C ASN A 345 27.38 -17.04 -23.71
N LEU A 346 26.87 -16.09 -22.91
CA LEU A 346 27.68 -15.37 -21.94
C LEU A 346 28.29 -16.30 -20.87
N ALA A 347 27.53 -17.29 -20.41
CA ALA A 347 28.03 -18.28 -19.45
C ALA A 347 29.18 -19.11 -20.06
N LYS A 348 29.06 -19.53 -21.32
CA LYS A 348 30.13 -20.23 -22.04
C LYS A 348 31.38 -19.37 -22.18
N GLU A 349 31.23 -18.10 -22.56
CA GLU A 349 32.35 -17.16 -22.70
C GLU A 349 33.08 -16.90 -21.37
N LEU A 350 32.34 -16.87 -20.25
CA LEU A 350 32.88 -16.66 -18.91
C LEU A 350 33.32 -17.95 -18.19
N GLY A 351 33.18 -19.13 -18.81
CA GLY A 351 33.52 -20.41 -18.19
C GLY A 351 32.60 -20.80 -17.02
N HIS A 352 31.36 -20.28 -16.99
CA HIS A 352 30.36 -20.55 -15.97
C HIS A 352 29.30 -21.54 -16.49
N PRO A 353 28.62 -22.29 -15.60
CA PRO A 353 27.47 -23.10 -16.01
C PRO A 353 26.35 -22.19 -16.56
N ALA A 354 25.62 -22.70 -17.55
CA ALA A 354 24.44 -22.01 -18.07
C ALA A 354 23.44 -21.79 -16.92
N PRO A 355 22.84 -20.58 -16.80
CA PRO A 355 21.91 -20.31 -15.73
C PRO A 355 20.61 -21.10 -15.91
N ASP A 356 20.07 -21.59 -14.80
CA ASP A 356 18.76 -22.24 -14.77
C ASP A 356 17.64 -21.19 -14.80
N GLY A 357 17.20 -20.86 -16.01
CA GLY A 357 16.13 -19.91 -16.27
C GLY A 357 16.57 -18.46 -16.47
N PRO A 358 15.63 -17.50 -16.43
CA PRO A 358 15.92 -16.10 -16.73
C PRO A 358 16.71 -15.41 -15.61
N CYS A 359 17.39 -14.33 -15.97
CA CYS A 359 18.02 -13.44 -14.99
C CYS A 359 16.99 -12.85 -14.00
N ARG A 360 17.20 -13.12 -12.71
CA ARG A 360 16.37 -12.60 -11.61
C ARG A 360 16.91 -11.31 -10.96
N ARG A 361 18.04 -10.79 -11.45
CA ARG A 361 18.60 -9.51 -10.96
C ARG A 361 17.64 -8.37 -11.30
N THR A 362 17.36 -7.52 -10.32
CA THR A 362 16.50 -6.36 -10.50
C THR A 362 17.12 -5.35 -11.46
N LEU A 363 16.27 -4.64 -12.21
CA LEU A 363 16.68 -3.49 -12.99
C LEU A 363 16.86 -2.26 -12.07
N ASP A 364 17.83 -1.41 -12.38
CA ASP A 364 18.06 -0.17 -11.62
C ASP A 364 16.95 0.86 -11.86
N THR A 365 16.42 0.89 -13.08
CA THR A 365 15.26 1.71 -13.47
C THR A 365 14.30 0.89 -14.31
N VAL A 366 13.05 1.35 -14.38
CA VAL A 366 12.02 0.74 -15.24
C VAL A 366 12.26 0.97 -16.73
N ARG A 367 13.28 1.75 -17.13
CA ARG A 367 13.62 2.00 -18.55
C ARG A 367 14.73 1.07 -19.05
N ASN A 368 15.53 0.49 -18.15
CA ASN A 368 16.65 -0.36 -18.54
C ASN A 368 16.16 -1.69 -19.15
N ARG A 369 16.76 -2.11 -20.28
CA ARG A 369 16.49 -3.42 -20.90
C ARG A 369 17.19 -4.55 -20.15
N TYR A 370 18.43 -4.33 -19.73
CA TYR A 370 19.26 -5.29 -19.01
C TYR A 370 19.56 -4.79 -17.59
N CYS A 371 19.86 -5.71 -16.67
CA CYS A 371 20.36 -5.33 -15.36
C CYS A 371 21.78 -4.79 -15.48
N SER A 372 22.25 -4.04 -14.47
CA SER A 372 23.60 -3.48 -14.42
C SER A 372 24.72 -4.49 -14.68
N PHE A 373 24.50 -5.76 -14.35
CA PHE A 373 25.45 -6.84 -14.64
C PHE A 373 25.48 -7.25 -16.11
N HIS A 374 24.33 -7.35 -16.79
CA HIS A 374 24.26 -7.82 -18.19
C HIS A 374 24.36 -6.69 -19.22
N GLN A 375 24.08 -5.44 -18.81
CA GLN A 375 24.13 -4.29 -19.71
C GLN A 375 25.47 -4.18 -20.46
N PRO A 376 26.66 -4.28 -19.82
CA PRO A 376 27.93 -4.10 -20.52
C PRO A 376 28.20 -5.16 -21.60
N PHE A 377 27.61 -6.35 -21.47
CA PHE A 377 27.83 -7.47 -22.39
C PHE A 377 26.82 -7.51 -23.54
N LEU A 378 25.62 -6.95 -23.34
CA LEU A 378 24.49 -7.11 -24.28
C LEU A 378 24.07 -5.83 -25.00
N GLU A 379 24.67 -4.68 -24.69
CA GLU A 379 24.33 -3.38 -25.31
C GLU A 379 24.58 -3.35 -26.83
N GLY A 380 25.58 -4.08 -27.32
CA GLY A 380 25.88 -4.24 -28.76
C GLY A 380 25.22 -5.44 -29.44
N VAL A 381 24.41 -6.22 -28.71
CA VAL A 381 23.76 -7.44 -29.24
C VAL A 381 22.38 -7.10 -29.80
N CYS A 382 21.98 -7.80 -30.85
CA CYS A 382 20.67 -7.67 -31.46
C CYS A 382 19.54 -7.81 -30.42
N GLN A 383 18.65 -6.82 -30.35
CA GLN A 383 17.56 -6.79 -29.37
C GLN A 383 16.43 -7.78 -29.69
N ALA A 384 16.32 -8.25 -30.94
CA ALA A 384 15.31 -9.22 -31.35
C ALA A 384 15.59 -10.55 -30.65
N GLN A 385 14.70 -10.97 -29.77
CA GLN A 385 14.87 -12.19 -29.00
C GLN A 385 14.51 -13.43 -29.84
N PRO A 386 15.26 -14.56 -29.70
CA PRO A 386 16.38 -14.81 -28.80
C PRO A 386 17.77 -14.65 -29.47
N CYS A 387 17.98 -13.61 -30.29
CA CYS A 387 19.20 -13.47 -31.10
C CYS A 387 20.45 -13.18 -30.25
N ILE A 388 21.55 -13.81 -30.64
CA ILE A 388 22.90 -13.60 -30.06
C ILE A 388 23.86 -12.87 -31.00
N GLN A 389 23.41 -12.47 -32.20
CA GLN A 389 24.25 -11.80 -33.19
C GLN A 389 24.47 -10.32 -32.83
N PRO A 390 25.60 -9.72 -33.19
CA PRO A 390 25.83 -8.29 -33.00
C PRO A 390 24.79 -7.47 -33.77
N ALA A 391 24.36 -6.36 -33.17
CA ALA A 391 23.52 -5.38 -33.85
C ALA A 391 24.32 -4.65 -34.94
N LEU A 392 23.64 -4.18 -35.99
CA LEU A 392 24.26 -3.32 -36.99
C LEU A 392 24.63 -1.96 -36.36
N PRO A 393 25.67 -1.26 -36.87
CA PRO A 393 26.02 0.07 -36.39
C PRO A 393 24.81 1.02 -36.38
N ASN A 394 24.57 1.69 -35.26
CA ASN A 394 23.44 2.59 -35.02
C ASN A 394 22.03 1.97 -35.18
N GLN A 395 21.90 0.64 -35.13
CA GLN A 395 20.61 -0.05 -35.16
C GLN A 395 20.40 -0.91 -33.91
N LYS A 396 19.12 -1.21 -33.60
CA LYS A 396 18.75 -2.10 -32.49
C LYS A 396 18.81 -3.60 -32.87
N THR A 397 19.01 -3.93 -34.15
CA THR A 397 18.91 -5.30 -34.69
C THR A 397 20.11 -5.67 -35.57
N CYS A 398 20.36 -6.97 -35.75
CA CYS A 398 21.31 -7.48 -36.72
C CYS A 398 20.74 -7.42 -38.15
N GLY A 399 21.55 -7.77 -39.16
CA GLY A 399 21.17 -7.72 -40.58
C GLY A 399 20.18 -8.77 -41.07
N ARG A 400 19.53 -9.56 -40.18
CA ARG A 400 18.49 -10.52 -40.58
C ARG A 400 17.22 -9.76 -40.98
N GLN A 401 16.70 -10.04 -42.17
CA GLN A 401 15.50 -9.34 -42.68
C GLN A 401 14.31 -9.43 -41.72
N SER A 402 14.07 -10.61 -41.13
CA SER A 402 13.00 -10.80 -40.14
C SER A 402 13.13 -9.91 -38.90
N HIS A 403 14.35 -9.54 -38.49
CA HIS A 403 14.59 -8.66 -37.34
C HIS A 403 14.42 -7.19 -37.73
N LEU A 404 14.87 -6.81 -38.94
CA LEU A 404 14.66 -5.48 -39.50
C LEU A 404 13.16 -5.19 -39.68
N ASP A 405 12.40 -6.16 -40.19
CA ASP A 405 10.95 -6.07 -40.37
C ASP A 405 10.22 -5.95 -39.03
N ALA A 406 10.65 -6.71 -38.02
CA ALA A 406 10.15 -6.59 -36.67
C ALA A 406 10.43 -5.21 -36.07
N ALA A 407 11.62 -4.64 -36.30
CA ALA A 407 11.99 -3.31 -35.81
C ALA A 407 11.18 -2.20 -36.47
N LYS A 408 10.95 -2.33 -37.79
CA LYS A 408 10.08 -1.40 -38.53
C LYS A 408 8.65 -1.46 -38.02
N THR A 409 8.12 -2.67 -37.80
CA THR A 409 6.77 -2.89 -37.26
C THR A 409 6.62 -2.31 -35.86
N PHE A 410 7.59 -2.56 -34.99
CA PHE A 410 7.65 -2.01 -33.64
C PHE A 410 7.66 -0.48 -33.67
N GLY A 411 8.57 0.13 -34.45
CA GLY A 411 8.67 1.59 -34.56
C GLY A 411 7.44 2.27 -35.19
N ALA A 412 6.75 1.61 -36.11
CA ALA A 412 5.50 2.11 -36.70
C ALA A 412 4.36 2.15 -35.67
N ARG A 413 4.26 1.11 -34.83
CA ARG A 413 3.26 1.06 -33.74
C ARG A 413 3.55 2.11 -32.67
N VAL A 414 4.81 2.44 -32.39
CA VAL A 414 5.19 3.52 -31.47
C VAL A 414 4.70 4.89 -31.93
N LYS A 415 4.57 5.10 -33.24
CA LYS A 415 4.13 6.36 -33.83
C LYS A 415 2.61 6.48 -33.99
N SER A 416 1.84 5.41 -33.78
CA SER A 416 0.38 5.45 -33.95
C SER A 416 -0.33 5.77 -32.63
N ASN A 417 -0.80 7.02 -32.49
CA ASN A 417 -1.44 7.58 -31.29
C ASN A 417 -2.77 6.92 -30.86
N PHE A 418 -3.39 6.08 -31.69
CA PHE A 418 -4.78 5.61 -31.52
C PHE A 418 -5.01 4.50 -30.47
N LEU A 419 -4.00 4.11 -29.69
CA LEU A 419 -4.06 2.87 -28.92
C LEU A 419 -4.07 3.05 -27.40
N LEU A 420 -4.08 4.26 -26.84
CA LEU A 420 -3.93 4.44 -25.40
C LEU A 420 -4.91 3.60 -24.57
N HIS A 421 -6.20 3.61 -24.92
CA HIS A 421 -7.21 2.79 -24.26
C HIS A 421 -6.95 1.28 -24.38
N SER A 422 -6.41 0.83 -25.52
CA SER A 422 -6.08 -0.58 -25.77
C SER A 422 -4.73 -1.03 -25.18
N MET A 423 -3.79 -0.10 -24.99
CA MET A 423 -2.50 -0.33 -24.34
C MET A 423 -2.66 -0.40 -22.83
N LEU A 424 -3.57 0.42 -22.31
CA LEU A 424 -3.91 0.42 -20.89
C LEU A 424 -4.69 -0.83 -20.56
N ASN A 425 -5.75 -1.17 -21.32
CA ASN A 425 -6.49 -2.41 -21.14
C ASN A 425 -5.57 -3.63 -21.28
N ARG A 426 -5.50 -4.46 -20.24
CA ARG A 426 -4.82 -5.75 -20.34
C ARG A 426 -5.64 -6.65 -21.29
N PRO A 427 -5.01 -7.35 -22.24
CA PRO A 427 -5.73 -8.28 -23.10
C PRO A 427 -6.36 -9.40 -22.25
N GLY A 428 -7.52 -9.88 -22.68
CA GLY A 428 -8.33 -10.86 -21.94
C GLY A 428 -8.97 -10.38 -20.64
N SER A 429 -8.62 -9.18 -20.13
CA SER A 429 -9.28 -8.60 -18.96
C SER A 429 -10.34 -7.58 -19.39
N ASN A 430 -11.60 -7.82 -19.00
CA ASN A 430 -12.70 -6.85 -19.16
C ASN A 430 -12.68 -5.75 -18.08
N LEU A 431 -11.52 -5.51 -17.45
CA LEU A 431 -11.38 -4.55 -16.37
C LEU A 431 -11.05 -3.17 -16.93
N ASN A 432 -11.86 -2.18 -16.58
CA ASN A 432 -11.53 -0.77 -16.82
C ASN A 432 -10.28 -0.42 -16.01
N LEU A 433 -9.24 0.06 -16.68
CA LEU A 433 -8.00 0.50 -16.05
C LEU A 433 -7.95 2.02 -15.96
N ASP A 434 -7.39 2.53 -14.87
CA ASP A 434 -7.24 3.96 -14.62
C ASP A 434 -6.01 4.51 -15.39
N PRO A 435 -6.19 5.33 -16.45
CA PRO A 435 -5.09 5.92 -17.21
C PRO A 435 -4.29 6.94 -16.39
N THR A 436 -4.88 7.51 -15.33
CA THR A 436 -4.29 8.63 -14.59
C THR A 436 -3.03 8.24 -13.83
N VAL A 437 -2.81 6.94 -13.63
CA VAL A 437 -1.60 6.36 -13.02
C VAL A 437 -0.31 6.67 -13.78
N HIS A 438 -0.43 7.07 -15.05
CA HIS A 438 0.69 7.39 -15.93
C HIS A 438 0.78 8.88 -16.25
N LEU A 439 0.06 9.75 -15.53
CA LEU A 439 0.12 11.18 -15.75
C LEU A 439 1.22 11.82 -14.90
N GLU A 440 1.91 12.77 -15.52
CA GLU A 440 2.86 13.66 -14.86
C GLU A 440 2.10 14.75 -14.10
N ASP A 441 2.55 15.10 -12.88
CA ASP A 441 1.76 15.91 -11.94
C ASP A 441 1.54 17.35 -12.42
N GLU A 442 2.56 17.96 -13.04
CA GLU A 442 2.51 19.38 -13.45
C GLU A 442 1.78 19.58 -14.79
N SER A 443 2.07 18.75 -15.78
CA SER A 443 1.54 18.88 -17.14
C SER A 443 0.23 18.11 -17.36
N GLY A 444 -0.02 17.06 -16.57
CA GLY A 444 -1.11 16.11 -16.83
C GLY A 444 -0.91 15.32 -18.14
N GLU A 445 0.30 15.33 -18.72
CA GLU A 445 0.66 14.51 -19.88
C GLU A 445 1.09 13.11 -19.46
N ILE A 446 1.06 12.16 -20.40
CA ILE A 446 1.42 10.76 -20.12
C ILE A 446 2.94 10.61 -20.03
N GLU A 447 3.41 10.17 -18.88
CA GLU A 447 4.80 9.79 -18.64
C GLU A 447 5.12 8.47 -19.36
N ASP A 448 6.18 8.49 -20.17
CA ASP A 448 6.85 7.28 -20.70
C ASP A 448 5.91 6.35 -21.52
N LEU A 449 5.25 6.93 -22.53
CA LEU A 449 4.35 6.21 -23.45
C LEU A 449 5.03 4.99 -24.13
N GLU A 450 6.32 5.09 -24.45
CA GLU A 450 7.09 3.99 -25.04
C GLU A 450 7.16 2.78 -24.10
N SER A 451 7.30 2.99 -22.78
CA SER A 451 7.29 1.90 -21.80
C SER A 451 5.91 1.24 -21.67
N LEU A 452 4.83 2.01 -21.73
CA LEU A 452 3.46 1.46 -21.66
C LEU A 452 3.17 0.53 -22.84
N GLN A 453 3.58 0.93 -24.03
CA GLN A 453 3.40 0.11 -25.21
C GLN A 453 4.26 -1.15 -25.20
N GLN A 454 5.53 -1.04 -24.75
CA GLN A 454 6.36 -2.23 -24.57
C GLN A 454 5.72 -3.22 -23.60
N ALA A 455 5.07 -2.72 -22.54
CA ALA A 455 4.37 -3.55 -21.58
C ALA A 455 3.16 -4.23 -22.22
N ASP A 456 2.33 -3.52 -22.99
CA ASP A 456 1.20 -4.09 -23.74
C ASP A 456 1.64 -5.20 -24.71
N GLU A 457 2.68 -4.97 -25.50
CA GLU A 457 3.19 -6.00 -26.40
C GLU A 457 3.74 -7.22 -25.66
N SER A 458 4.41 -7.02 -24.52
CA SER A 458 4.87 -8.12 -23.68
C SER A 458 3.68 -8.89 -23.10
N ASP A 459 2.67 -8.21 -22.57
CA ASP A 459 1.50 -8.86 -21.95
C ASP A 459 0.72 -9.67 -23.00
N ARG A 460 0.53 -9.13 -24.21
CA ARG A 460 -0.11 -9.83 -25.35
C ARG A 460 0.68 -11.07 -25.79
N ALA A 461 2.01 -10.96 -25.84
CA ALA A 461 2.88 -12.06 -26.23
C ALA A 461 2.91 -13.19 -25.20
N GLU A 462 2.75 -12.88 -23.91
CA GLU A 462 2.62 -13.87 -22.85
C GLU A 462 1.22 -14.51 -22.85
N GLU A 463 0.17 -13.72 -23.11
CA GLU A 463 -1.19 -14.23 -23.15
C GLU A 463 -1.45 -15.17 -24.33
N SER A 464 -0.93 -14.85 -25.53
CA SER A 464 -1.02 -15.76 -26.68
C SER A 464 -0.32 -17.10 -26.42
N GLN A 465 0.77 -17.10 -25.64
CA GLN A 465 1.44 -18.33 -25.21
C GLN A 465 0.58 -19.19 -24.28
N ARG A 466 -0.22 -18.58 -23.40
CA ARG A 466 -1.13 -19.30 -22.49
C ARG A 466 -2.33 -19.89 -23.20
N SER A 467 -2.89 -19.17 -24.18
CA SER A 467 -4.06 -19.61 -24.95
C SER A 467 -3.78 -20.79 -25.88
N GLY A 468 -2.53 -21.27 -25.94
CA GLY A 468 -2.17 -22.43 -26.76
C GLY A 468 -2.30 -22.16 -28.26
N GLU A 469 -2.21 -20.90 -28.70
CA GLU A 469 -2.10 -20.54 -30.11
C GLU A 469 -0.74 -20.99 -30.65
N GLU A 470 -0.59 -22.31 -30.87
CA GLU A 470 0.53 -22.89 -31.61
C GLU A 470 0.39 -22.52 -33.10
N GLY A 471 0.95 -21.36 -33.45
CA GLY A 471 1.12 -20.88 -34.83
C GLY A 471 2.60 -20.66 -35.19
N PRO A 472 2.95 -20.70 -36.50
CA PRO A 472 4.28 -21.08 -37.01
C PRO A 472 5.37 -20.06 -36.70
N ALA A 473 6.59 -20.56 -36.40
CA ALA A 473 7.85 -19.83 -36.23
C ALA A 473 7.76 -18.54 -35.40
N LYS A 474 8.15 -18.61 -34.11
CA LYS A 474 8.26 -17.48 -33.17
C LYS A 474 8.75 -16.21 -33.88
N LYS A 475 7.84 -15.26 -34.13
CA LYS A 475 8.20 -13.95 -34.65
C LYS A 475 9.17 -13.31 -33.64
N PRO A 476 10.30 -12.75 -34.10
CA PRO A 476 11.27 -12.15 -33.20
C PRO A 476 10.62 -10.99 -32.45
N THR A 477 10.69 -11.02 -31.12
CA THR A 477 10.11 -9.99 -30.26
C THR A 477 11.18 -8.94 -29.92
N LEU A 478 10.82 -7.66 -30.00
CA LEU A 478 11.69 -6.53 -29.67
C LEU A 478 11.30 -5.82 -28.39
N SER A 479 10.13 -6.12 -27.82
CA SER A 479 9.72 -5.58 -26.52
C SER A 479 10.69 -6.01 -25.42
N ARG A 480 10.65 -5.30 -24.30
CA ARG A 480 11.35 -5.70 -23.08
C ARG A 480 10.60 -6.85 -22.41
N ALA A 481 11.30 -7.62 -21.59
CA ALA A 481 10.71 -8.74 -20.88
C ALA A 481 10.10 -8.32 -19.54
N ARG A 482 8.91 -8.81 -19.24
CA ARG A 482 8.27 -8.75 -17.92
C ARG A 482 8.33 -10.11 -17.23
N THR A 483 8.03 -10.13 -15.94
CA THR A 483 7.74 -11.38 -15.23
C THR A 483 6.44 -11.99 -15.75
N HIS A 484 6.35 -13.32 -15.73
CA HIS A 484 5.26 -14.07 -16.37
C HIS A 484 3.92 -13.93 -15.62
N ASN A 485 3.91 -14.18 -14.31
CA ASN A 485 2.73 -14.01 -13.46
C ASN A 485 3.10 -13.75 -12.01
N ASP A 486 2.10 -13.37 -11.22
CA ASP A 486 2.09 -13.66 -9.80
C ASP A 486 1.18 -14.87 -9.56
N GLN A 487 1.69 -15.84 -8.81
CA GLN A 487 0.94 -16.97 -8.27
C GLN A 487 0.40 -16.60 -6.90
N LEU A 488 -0.88 -16.86 -6.65
CA LEU A 488 -1.50 -16.69 -5.33
C LEU A 488 -1.81 -18.04 -4.70
N ALA A 489 -1.67 -18.11 -3.38
CA ALA A 489 -2.28 -19.15 -2.55
C ALA A 489 -3.40 -18.49 -1.74
N VAL A 490 -4.62 -18.95 -1.92
CA VAL A 490 -5.84 -18.31 -1.40
C VAL A 490 -6.63 -19.35 -0.62
N ALA A 491 -7.04 -18.98 0.59
CA ALA A 491 -7.93 -19.81 1.38
C ALA A 491 -9.37 -19.72 0.79
N PRO A 492 -10.21 -20.77 0.86
CA PRO A 492 -11.56 -20.77 0.29
C PRO A 492 -12.48 -19.58 0.70
N CYS A 493 -12.20 -18.97 1.85
CA CYS A 493 -12.84 -17.79 2.40
C CYS A 493 -12.37 -16.47 1.74
N GLY A 494 -11.45 -16.52 0.79
CA GLY A 494 -10.94 -15.40 0.00
C GLY A 494 -9.69 -14.71 0.59
N VAL A 495 -9.21 -15.14 1.76
CA VAL A 495 -7.97 -14.61 2.38
C VAL A 495 -6.75 -15.09 1.59
N ILE A 496 -5.88 -14.17 1.18
CA ILE A 496 -4.66 -14.50 0.42
C ILE A 496 -3.58 -14.90 1.43
N LEU A 497 -3.13 -16.14 1.38
CA LEU A 497 -2.17 -16.71 2.32
C LEU A 497 -0.74 -16.37 1.95
N ALA A 498 -0.43 -16.45 0.65
CA ALA A 498 0.89 -16.15 0.10
C ALA A 498 0.80 -15.74 -1.37
N ARG A 499 1.89 -15.18 -1.87
CA ARG A 499 2.07 -14.81 -3.27
C ARG A 499 3.52 -15.01 -3.70
N GLN A 500 3.73 -15.32 -4.98
CA GLN A 500 5.07 -15.41 -5.55
C GLN A 500 5.09 -14.95 -7.00
N THR A 501 6.07 -14.12 -7.35
CA THR A 501 6.31 -13.72 -8.74
C THR A 501 7.05 -14.82 -9.51
N MET A 502 6.44 -15.29 -10.58
CA MET A 502 6.99 -16.26 -11.53
C MET A 502 7.68 -15.52 -12.67
N PHE A 503 8.97 -15.79 -12.90
CA PHE A 503 9.78 -15.01 -13.84
C PHE A 503 9.66 -15.45 -15.30
N ASN A 504 9.41 -16.73 -15.56
CA ASN A 504 9.48 -17.32 -16.91
C ASN A 504 8.22 -18.04 -17.33
N SER A 505 7.64 -18.82 -16.43
CA SER A 505 6.46 -19.63 -16.72
C SER A 505 5.79 -20.05 -15.42
N GLU A 506 4.49 -20.30 -15.52
CA GLU A 506 3.70 -21.00 -14.51
C GLU A 506 3.86 -22.51 -14.69
N SER A 507 5.09 -23.00 -14.52
CA SER A 507 5.38 -24.44 -14.69
C SER A 507 4.93 -25.24 -13.47
N PRO A 508 4.54 -26.52 -13.63
CA PRO A 508 4.26 -27.42 -12.51
C PRO A 508 5.38 -27.47 -11.45
N SER A 509 6.64 -27.41 -11.89
CA SER A 509 7.80 -27.35 -11.00
C SER A 509 7.81 -26.09 -10.14
N ALA A 510 7.52 -24.93 -10.74
CA ALA A 510 7.50 -23.65 -10.03
C ALA A 510 6.33 -23.57 -9.03
N VAL A 511 5.15 -24.09 -9.40
CA VAL A 511 3.99 -24.15 -8.50
C VAL A 511 4.23 -25.11 -7.33
N LYS A 512 4.87 -26.27 -7.57
CA LYS A 512 5.30 -27.18 -6.50
C LYS A 512 6.23 -26.48 -5.50
N LEU A 513 7.27 -25.81 -5.99
CA LEU A 513 8.21 -25.07 -5.13
C LEU A 513 7.49 -23.95 -4.36
N PHE A 514 6.60 -23.20 -4.99
CA PHE A 514 5.78 -22.20 -4.31
C PHE A 514 4.95 -22.79 -3.15
N LEU A 515 4.34 -23.96 -3.35
CA LEU A 515 3.57 -24.64 -2.30
C LEU A 515 4.47 -25.13 -1.16
N LEU A 516 5.63 -25.70 -1.48
CA LEU A 516 6.62 -26.13 -0.48
C LEU A 516 7.16 -24.95 0.34
N ASP A 517 7.53 -23.85 -0.32
CA ASP A 517 8.00 -22.61 0.33
C ASP A 517 6.89 -21.99 1.18
N THR A 518 5.64 -22.03 0.69
CA THR A 518 4.50 -21.50 1.42
C THR A 518 4.13 -22.37 2.62
N PHE A 519 4.24 -23.70 2.53
CA PHE A 519 3.81 -24.65 3.55
C PHE A 519 4.90 -25.66 3.93
N PRO A 520 6.05 -25.20 4.46
CA PRO A 520 7.24 -26.06 4.63
C PRO A 520 7.10 -27.10 5.74
N LYS A 521 6.09 -26.98 6.61
CA LYS A 521 5.88 -27.88 7.75
C LYS A 521 4.70 -28.83 7.55
N SER A 522 3.57 -28.28 7.10
CA SER A 522 2.32 -29.03 6.93
C SER A 522 1.62 -28.52 5.69
N MET A 523 1.62 -29.36 4.66
CA MET A 523 0.86 -29.12 3.44
C MET A 523 -0.65 -29.12 3.75
N PRO A 524 -1.47 -28.27 3.11
CA PRO A 524 -2.93 -28.35 3.24
C PRO A 524 -3.45 -29.72 2.79
N GLN A 525 -4.45 -30.26 3.50
CA GLN A 525 -5.06 -31.56 3.15
C GLN A 525 -5.76 -31.52 1.79
N VAL A 526 -6.14 -30.33 1.30
CA VAL A 526 -6.76 -30.15 -0.02
C VAL A 526 -6.10 -28.98 -0.73
N ILE A 527 -5.62 -29.23 -1.94
CA ILE A 527 -5.02 -28.25 -2.85
C ILE A 527 -5.84 -28.26 -4.14
N LEU A 528 -6.43 -27.11 -4.47
CA LEU A 528 -7.21 -26.92 -5.68
C LEU A 528 -6.42 -26.05 -6.66
N TYR A 529 -6.26 -26.53 -7.89
CA TYR A 529 -5.47 -25.88 -8.94
C TYR A 529 -6.03 -26.22 -10.32
N ASP A 530 -6.05 -25.28 -11.27
CA ASP A 530 -6.60 -25.49 -12.62
C ASP A 530 -5.83 -26.57 -13.42
N ASN A 531 -4.52 -26.65 -13.21
CA ASN A 531 -3.59 -27.57 -13.85
C ASN A 531 -3.04 -28.60 -12.86
N ALA A 532 -3.91 -29.05 -11.93
CA ALA A 532 -3.62 -30.06 -10.93
C ALA A 532 -3.08 -31.38 -11.52
N CYS A 533 -3.54 -31.78 -12.72
CA CYS A 533 -3.09 -33.01 -13.37
C CYS A 533 -1.58 -33.00 -13.67
N LYS A 534 -1.06 -31.92 -14.26
CA LYS A 534 0.38 -31.79 -14.55
C LYS A 534 1.19 -31.57 -13.27
N LEU A 535 0.63 -30.85 -12.29
CA LEU A 535 1.25 -30.67 -10.97
C LEU A 535 1.43 -32.02 -10.27
N LEU A 536 0.37 -32.80 -10.15
CA LEU A 536 0.41 -34.11 -9.48
C LEU A 536 1.35 -35.09 -10.20
N ALA A 537 1.30 -35.14 -11.53
CA ALA A 537 2.24 -35.95 -12.32
C ALA A 537 3.71 -35.55 -12.10
N HIS A 538 3.98 -34.26 -11.91
CA HIS A 538 5.31 -33.76 -11.59
C HIS A 538 5.74 -34.11 -10.16
N ILE A 539 4.84 -33.98 -9.17
CA ILE A 539 5.08 -34.37 -7.77
C ILE A 539 5.47 -35.85 -7.68
N TYR A 540 4.76 -36.75 -8.36
CA TYR A 540 5.10 -38.19 -8.35
C TYR A 540 6.48 -38.52 -8.92
N LYS A 541 6.99 -37.68 -9.84
CA LYS A 541 8.34 -37.83 -10.42
C LYS A 541 9.43 -37.11 -9.62
N SER A 542 9.05 -36.37 -8.58
CA SER A 542 9.99 -35.60 -7.75
C SER A 542 10.73 -36.52 -6.76
N PRO A 543 11.88 -36.08 -6.22
CA PRO A 543 12.57 -36.75 -5.12
C PRO A 543 11.64 -37.09 -3.95
N ALA A 544 11.97 -38.15 -3.21
CA ALA A 544 11.10 -38.67 -2.15
C ALA A 544 10.80 -37.62 -1.06
N ASP A 545 11.79 -36.84 -0.65
CA ASP A 545 11.65 -35.77 0.35
C ASP A 545 10.68 -34.66 -0.05
N GLU A 546 10.59 -34.32 -1.34
CA GLU A 546 9.61 -33.36 -1.84
C GLU A 546 8.23 -34.00 -2.05
N ARG A 547 8.20 -35.21 -2.64
CA ARG A 547 6.96 -35.94 -2.91
C ARG A 547 6.22 -36.28 -1.63
N ASP A 548 6.94 -36.74 -0.62
CA ASP A 548 6.34 -37.32 0.58
C ASP A 548 5.58 -36.25 1.41
N GLN A 549 5.95 -34.97 1.28
CA GLN A 549 5.23 -33.82 1.86
C GLN A 549 3.79 -33.65 1.32
N PHE A 550 3.47 -34.17 0.13
CA PHE A 550 2.13 -34.11 -0.46
C PHE A 550 1.30 -35.38 -0.20
N THR A 551 1.83 -36.39 0.49
CA THR A 551 1.18 -37.71 0.62
C THR A 551 -0.16 -37.67 1.34
N GLN A 552 -0.34 -36.68 2.22
CA GLN A 552 -1.59 -36.46 2.97
C GLN A 552 -2.51 -35.42 2.30
N SER A 553 -2.15 -34.94 1.11
CA SER A 553 -2.85 -33.90 0.39
C SER A 553 -3.61 -34.47 -0.80
N ILE A 554 -4.89 -34.11 -0.90
CA ILE A 554 -5.66 -34.25 -2.12
C ILE A 554 -5.28 -33.08 -3.04
N VAL A 555 -4.73 -33.38 -4.22
CA VAL A 555 -4.47 -32.39 -5.28
C VAL A 555 -5.51 -32.59 -6.36
N ALA A 556 -6.49 -31.69 -6.44
CA ALA A 556 -7.62 -31.81 -7.34
C ALA A 556 -7.76 -30.60 -8.27
N VAL A 557 -8.34 -30.84 -9.44
CA VAL A 557 -8.68 -29.76 -10.39
C VAL A 557 -9.77 -28.90 -9.79
N ASP A 558 -9.67 -27.59 -9.97
CA ASP A 558 -10.78 -26.68 -9.66
C ASP A 558 -12.05 -27.12 -10.41
N ALA A 559 -13.15 -27.34 -9.67
CA ALA A 559 -14.40 -27.89 -10.18
C ALA A 559 -15.00 -27.08 -11.35
N PHE A 560 -14.73 -25.77 -11.42
CA PHE A 560 -15.18 -24.92 -12.53
C PHE A 560 -14.34 -25.10 -13.79
N HIS A 561 -13.04 -25.36 -13.64
CA HIS A 561 -12.11 -25.58 -14.74
C HIS A 561 -12.14 -27.02 -15.29
N PHE A 562 -12.59 -28.00 -14.49
CA PHE A 562 -12.63 -29.41 -14.90
C PHE A 562 -13.40 -29.67 -16.21
N LYS A 563 -14.47 -28.91 -16.50
CA LYS A 563 -15.24 -29.04 -17.75
C LYS A 563 -14.43 -28.69 -19.00
N SER A 564 -13.37 -27.91 -18.85
CA SER A 564 -12.48 -27.47 -19.93
C SER A 564 -11.32 -28.44 -20.16
N HIS A 565 -11.14 -29.46 -19.31
CA HIS A 565 -10.16 -30.53 -19.53
C HIS A 565 -10.68 -31.53 -20.56
N LYS A 566 -9.79 -32.04 -21.41
CA LYS A 566 -10.18 -33.00 -22.44
C LYS A 566 -10.68 -34.30 -21.80
N GLU A 567 -11.75 -34.83 -22.38
CA GLU A 567 -12.40 -36.06 -21.89
C GLU A 567 -11.52 -37.31 -21.95
N ASP A 568 -10.47 -37.29 -22.77
CA ASP A 568 -9.53 -38.39 -23.00
C ASP A 568 -8.29 -38.37 -22.09
N ASP A 569 -8.11 -37.33 -21.25
CA ASP A 569 -7.01 -37.29 -20.27
C ASP A 569 -7.30 -38.26 -19.11
N CYS A 570 -6.89 -39.52 -19.32
CA CYS A 570 -7.05 -40.62 -18.38
C CYS A 570 -6.35 -40.37 -17.04
N PHE A 571 -5.27 -39.58 -17.00
CA PHE A 571 -4.59 -39.27 -15.75
C PHE A 571 -5.41 -38.27 -14.93
N CYS A 572 -5.89 -37.20 -15.58
CA CYS A 572 -6.70 -36.16 -14.96
C CYS A 572 -7.99 -36.75 -14.34
N ARG A 573 -8.73 -37.56 -15.11
CA ARG A 573 -9.97 -38.19 -14.64
C ARG A 573 -9.75 -39.21 -13.51
N LYS A 574 -8.60 -39.87 -13.47
CA LYS A 574 -8.32 -40.93 -12.48
C LYS A 574 -7.83 -40.39 -11.14
N TRP A 575 -7.11 -39.28 -11.13
CA TRP A 575 -6.38 -38.84 -9.93
C TRP A 575 -6.73 -37.44 -9.45
N THR A 576 -7.25 -36.56 -10.32
CA THR A 576 -7.46 -35.15 -9.99
C THR A 576 -8.90 -34.69 -10.17
N ASP A 577 -9.82 -35.58 -10.57
CA ASP A 577 -11.26 -35.26 -10.58
C ASP A 577 -11.74 -35.06 -9.13
N PRO A 578 -12.20 -33.84 -8.77
CA PRO A 578 -12.64 -33.56 -7.41
C PRO A 578 -13.83 -34.45 -6.99
N ASN A 579 -14.62 -34.98 -7.93
CA ASN A 579 -15.75 -35.88 -7.64
C ASN A 579 -15.32 -37.25 -7.10
N LEU A 580 -14.05 -37.64 -7.28
CA LEU A 580 -13.48 -38.86 -6.69
C LEU A 580 -13.27 -38.76 -5.18
N TYR A 581 -13.48 -37.58 -4.60
CA TYR A 581 -13.27 -37.32 -3.17
C TYR A 581 -14.60 -36.92 -2.50
N PRO A 582 -15.47 -37.88 -2.15
CA PRO A 582 -16.74 -37.61 -1.47
C PRO A 582 -16.61 -36.76 -0.20
N GLN A 583 -15.47 -36.87 0.49
CA GLN A 583 -15.13 -36.07 1.68
C GLN A 583 -15.03 -34.56 1.42
N LEU A 584 -14.97 -34.12 0.15
CA LEU A 584 -15.02 -32.71 -0.24
C LEU A 584 -16.46 -32.19 -0.43
N LYS A 585 -17.46 -33.07 -0.28
CA LYS A 585 -18.88 -32.75 -0.40
C LYS A 585 -19.62 -33.02 0.91
N LYS A 586 -20.55 -32.14 1.25
CA LYS A 586 -21.53 -32.31 2.34
C LYS A 586 -22.91 -32.07 1.77
N ASP A 587 -23.83 -33.02 1.97
CA ASP A 587 -25.21 -32.96 1.48
C ASP A 587 -25.30 -32.69 -0.04
N GLY A 588 -24.39 -33.30 -0.81
CA GLY A 588 -24.30 -33.13 -2.27
C GLY A 588 -23.65 -31.83 -2.75
N SER A 589 -23.31 -30.90 -1.85
CA SER A 589 -22.69 -29.61 -2.15
C SER A 589 -21.20 -29.59 -1.79
N TRP A 590 -20.39 -28.84 -2.53
CA TRP A 590 -18.97 -28.66 -2.21
C TRP A 590 -18.78 -27.93 -0.87
N ILE A 591 -17.87 -28.43 -0.04
CA ILE A 591 -17.56 -27.84 1.27
C ILE A 591 -16.71 -26.57 1.09
N PHE A 592 -15.78 -26.59 0.14
CA PHE A 592 -14.84 -25.50 -0.11
C PHE A 592 -15.16 -24.77 -1.41
N ASN A 593 -15.06 -23.44 -1.38
CA ASN A 593 -15.15 -22.60 -2.56
C ASN A 593 -13.87 -22.73 -3.40
N SER A 594 -13.94 -23.47 -4.50
CA SER A 594 -12.81 -23.68 -5.41
C SER A 594 -12.51 -22.46 -6.29
N SER A 595 -13.44 -21.53 -6.48
CA SER A 595 -13.24 -20.27 -7.23
C SER A 595 -12.58 -19.16 -6.42
N ALA A 596 -12.14 -19.42 -5.19
CA ALA A 596 -11.62 -18.39 -4.30
C ALA A 596 -10.39 -17.67 -4.88
N ALA A 597 -9.51 -18.40 -5.57
CA ALA A 597 -8.33 -17.83 -6.20
C ALA A 597 -8.70 -16.98 -7.43
N GLU A 598 -9.65 -17.41 -8.26
CA GLU A 598 -10.15 -16.64 -9.40
C GLU A 598 -10.75 -15.28 -8.96
N ILE A 599 -11.61 -15.30 -7.93
CA ILE A 599 -12.19 -14.08 -7.36
C ILE A 599 -11.09 -13.16 -6.79
N ALA A 600 -10.10 -13.73 -6.11
CA ALA A 600 -8.96 -12.96 -5.61
C ALA A 600 -8.14 -12.36 -6.76
N ASN A 601 -7.93 -13.12 -7.83
CA ASN A 601 -7.23 -12.70 -9.04
C ASN A 601 -7.96 -11.56 -9.77
N ILE A 602 -9.30 -11.54 -9.81
CA ILE A 602 -10.07 -10.41 -10.34
C ILE A 602 -9.80 -9.12 -9.56
N TRP A 603 -9.79 -9.20 -8.22
CA TRP A 603 -9.44 -8.04 -7.38
C TRP A 603 -7.98 -7.63 -7.60
N TYR A 604 -7.07 -8.60 -7.57
CA TYR A 604 -5.62 -8.39 -7.67
C TYR A 604 -5.20 -7.83 -9.03
N GLY A 605 -5.85 -8.28 -10.11
CA GLY A 605 -5.68 -7.77 -11.47
C GLY A 605 -6.10 -6.31 -11.64
N GLY A 606 -6.94 -5.81 -10.73
CA GLY A 606 -7.31 -4.40 -10.67
C GLY A 606 -6.14 -3.45 -10.47
N PHE A 607 -4.99 -3.93 -9.99
CA PHE A 607 -3.78 -3.12 -9.79
C PHE A 607 -2.84 -3.11 -11.00
N ALA A 608 -3.20 -3.76 -12.11
CA ALA A 608 -2.31 -3.95 -13.25
C ALA A 608 -1.78 -2.63 -13.83
N SER A 609 -2.61 -1.58 -13.96
CA SER A 609 -2.17 -0.28 -14.47
C SER A 609 -1.19 0.41 -13.52
N ILE A 610 -1.52 0.46 -12.22
CA ILE A 610 -0.63 1.00 -11.17
C ILE A 610 0.73 0.29 -11.19
N CYS A 611 0.73 -1.03 -11.33
CA CYS A 611 1.94 -1.84 -11.29
C CYS A 611 2.79 -1.78 -12.58
N ARG A 612 2.25 -1.26 -13.69
CA ARG A 612 2.83 -1.42 -15.03
C ARG A 612 4.24 -0.83 -15.17
N ASN A 613 4.45 0.34 -14.56
CA ASN A 613 5.73 1.06 -14.57
C ASN A 613 6.39 1.07 -13.19
N MET A 614 6.21 0.01 -12.39
CA MET A 614 6.92 -0.15 -11.13
C MET A 614 8.22 -0.97 -11.30
N THR A 615 9.28 -0.53 -10.61
CA THR A 615 10.46 -1.39 -10.36
C THR A 615 10.05 -2.61 -9.53
N ALA A 616 10.80 -3.71 -9.60
CA ALA A 616 10.57 -4.89 -8.77
C ALA A 616 10.40 -4.59 -7.26
N VAL A 617 11.16 -3.62 -6.73
CA VAL A 617 11.09 -3.21 -5.32
C VAL A 617 9.73 -2.59 -5.00
N HIS A 618 9.33 -1.59 -5.78
CA HIS A 618 8.06 -0.90 -5.61
C HIS A 618 6.86 -1.82 -5.86
N PHE A 619 6.94 -2.67 -6.91
CA PHE A 619 5.93 -3.66 -7.23
C PHE A 619 5.67 -4.59 -6.05
N ASN A 620 6.69 -5.28 -5.54
CA ASN A 620 6.49 -6.23 -4.45
C ASN A 620 6.02 -5.52 -3.16
N PHE A 621 6.61 -4.36 -2.83
CA PHE A 621 6.25 -3.63 -1.61
C PHE A 621 4.79 -3.14 -1.63
N PHE A 622 4.38 -2.45 -2.70
CA PHE A 622 3.01 -1.94 -2.87
C PHE A 622 1.99 -3.08 -2.75
N LEU A 623 2.26 -4.15 -3.48
CA LEU A 623 1.27 -5.16 -3.79
C LEU A 623 1.18 -6.15 -2.58
N ASN A 624 2.24 -6.27 -1.76
CA ASN A 624 2.20 -6.86 -0.42
C ASN A 624 1.33 -6.05 0.56
N GLU A 625 1.41 -4.72 0.54
CA GLU A 625 0.59 -3.87 1.41
C GLU A 625 -0.90 -3.94 1.01
N MET A 626 -1.21 -3.96 -0.30
CA MET A 626 -2.59 -4.15 -0.78
C MET A 626 -3.17 -5.48 -0.29
N VAL A 627 -2.40 -6.57 -0.37
CA VAL A 627 -2.82 -7.89 0.14
C VAL A 627 -3.03 -7.85 1.65
N ARG A 628 -2.13 -7.21 2.41
CA ARG A 628 -2.26 -7.09 3.86
C ARG A 628 -3.55 -6.36 4.25
N LEU A 629 -3.81 -5.19 3.65
CA LEU A 629 -4.99 -4.39 3.93
C LEU A 629 -6.28 -5.12 3.54
N ARG A 630 -6.31 -5.77 2.36
CA ARG A 630 -7.46 -6.59 1.96
C ARG A 630 -7.70 -7.73 2.94
N ASN A 631 -6.67 -8.45 3.37
CA ASN A 631 -6.84 -9.55 4.29
C ASN A 631 -7.41 -9.09 5.64
N ILE A 632 -6.94 -7.96 6.18
CA ILE A 632 -7.52 -7.36 7.39
C ILE A 632 -9.00 -7.07 7.18
N TRP A 633 -9.34 -6.37 6.10
CA TRP A 633 -10.72 -6.02 5.77
C TRP A 633 -11.62 -7.26 5.58
N ILE A 634 -11.13 -8.30 4.89
CA ILE A 634 -11.87 -9.57 4.72
C ILE A 634 -12.06 -10.27 6.07
N CYS A 635 -11.02 -10.37 6.88
CA CYS A 635 -11.10 -11.01 8.19
C CYS A 635 -12.12 -10.30 9.10
N GLU A 636 -12.14 -8.96 9.09
CA GLU A 636 -13.16 -8.18 9.79
C GLU A 636 -14.57 -8.52 9.28
N LYS A 637 -14.78 -8.58 7.95
CA LYS A 637 -16.08 -8.96 7.38
C LYS A 637 -16.49 -10.40 7.68
N LEU A 638 -15.54 -11.33 7.69
CA LEU A 638 -15.79 -12.72 8.07
C LEU A 638 -16.17 -12.82 9.56
N SER A 639 -15.53 -12.05 10.44
CA SER A 639 -15.84 -12.03 11.87
C SER A 639 -17.26 -11.52 12.20
N GLN A 640 -17.83 -10.72 11.30
CA GLN A 640 -19.20 -10.19 11.41
C GLN A 640 -20.27 -11.17 10.90
N ARG A 641 -19.87 -12.29 10.26
CA ARG A 641 -20.81 -13.27 9.71
C ARG A 641 -21.19 -14.30 10.77
N PRO A 642 -22.49 -14.45 11.12
CA PRO A 642 -22.92 -15.36 12.18
C PRO A 642 -22.66 -16.84 11.88
N ASN A 643 -22.53 -17.19 10.59
CA ASN A 643 -22.29 -18.56 10.13
C ASN A 643 -20.80 -18.89 9.88
N VAL A 644 -19.88 -17.98 10.22
CA VAL A 644 -18.44 -18.21 10.06
C VAL A 644 -17.77 -18.25 11.43
N VAL A 645 -17.38 -19.44 11.86
CA VAL A 645 -16.62 -19.61 13.11
C VAL A 645 -15.15 -19.34 12.82
N HIS A 646 -14.56 -18.39 13.55
CA HIS A 646 -13.10 -18.23 13.56
C HIS A 646 -12.49 -19.35 14.39
N ILE A 647 -11.70 -20.21 13.75
CA ILE A 647 -11.10 -21.37 14.40
C ILE A 647 -9.76 -20.98 15.06
N GLY A 648 -9.04 -20.03 14.46
CA GLY A 648 -7.78 -19.54 15.00
C GLY A 648 -6.72 -19.29 13.92
N THR A 649 -5.49 -19.07 14.38
CA THR A 649 -4.28 -19.16 13.55
C THR A 649 -3.68 -20.55 13.77
N LEU A 650 -3.75 -21.42 12.76
CA LEU A 650 -3.24 -22.78 12.87
C LEU A 650 -1.71 -22.73 12.98
N THR A 651 -1.18 -23.10 14.14
CA THR A 651 0.25 -23.32 14.35
C THR A 651 0.50 -24.81 14.17
N PHE A 652 1.20 -25.17 13.11
CA PHE A 652 1.68 -26.52 12.86
C PHE A 652 3.19 -26.58 13.13
#